data_AF-A0A2H3GBF5-F1
#
_entry.id   AF-A0A2H3GBF5-F1
#
_cell.length_a   1.000
_cell.length_b   1.000
_cell.length_c   1.000
_cell.angle_alpha   90.00
_cell.angle_beta   90.00
_cell.angle_gamma   90.00
#
_symmetry.space_group_name_H-M   'P 1'
#
loop_
_entity.id
_entity.type
_entity.pdbx_description
1 polymer ?
#
loop_
_entity_poly.entity_id
_entity_poly.type
_entity_poly.pdbx_seq_one_letter_code
_entity_poly.pdbx_strand_id
1 'polypeptide(L)'
;MSTITVSFTNSLNFPVQVYDSFSPQETSNYFGTLTLLTTVPANTVASVTLINPISTLIVSNATTNSPLARFIYLPPFTIGPFAVTQADVNAMAQTMDFITFMTNNPQDPVTVAFNALWKDQSVPLADPVTNFFAQHPAYASCTFVTYMMGITYAAEQPVSKSMPMDQAVYSLSSLVTSMGGTWPSGLPDITVTKFTCSTSNGVLALQAMVDKSLLPAKSDEALTFFMSLFNSKLLLISININYALDQGIGGTQLTISLDTMQVPCGDLGNLTIKDPNVTISINPMFKFVTFEVAGTIPFTVFEKKFDTQVTMTIDNLEASFGVQVEGSDMTLPTPTLMKGVHFDSFGVGIGVFFEPPGAVVGLSGQLHIGDAASGAQVALDDDSFVVVCQLEDGAPNPLYVSFYVPQMQLTDVITIFTNSQCPLELPVSFNDMFFQWSENPMEPVVLPDGSLSPIGYGFKCRADILFLSFYGDVAIDPTNGINAEIEMAPLSLGDLFKFGGDGKGVTDKVDAAGNPINNNQLATTAAMQQANKDSTVQQLVAAGGPVLKIQTSASPYLYLNASVSLLEIVNEQLTAQITSTAVTFDLDFGAILTEQMTCTLTGLDNLTATFSYGIDQSISLPTIADVSLGTIDLDVTVSANLGLVGSGSGVIITLGGSFDFEGATLTIGSFEVDFPISTLSDVLSSILSQIEQDAKNIFSSILNTAAQWAGKVEQGVITAVDSVANVLHNAFDQTASEVASTMKDAGFGAQEIVSGLNDVFNLGPSEIHGLMRSIGFSNKEIGTVFQIIGGSLFGGFANSLFGGGHHDDSVPDEIVKGIFGSGLF
;
A
#
# COMPACT_ATOMS: atom_id res chain seq x y z
N MET A 1 -58.96 -30.68 -21.14
CA MET A 1 -59.78 -29.75 -21.93
C MET A 1 -60.48 -30.54 -23.02
N SER A 2 -61.76 -30.26 -23.30
CA SER A 2 -62.50 -30.91 -24.39
C SER A 2 -61.85 -30.54 -25.73
N THR A 3 -61.60 -31.52 -26.60
CA THR A 3 -61.12 -31.28 -27.97
C THR A 3 -62.17 -30.49 -28.74
N ILE A 4 -61.76 -29.37 -29.36
CA ILE A 4 -62.64 -28.54 -30.19
C ILE A 4 -62.40 -28.92 -31.65
N THR A 5 -63.48 -29.23 -32.37
CA THR A 5 -63.42 -29.55 -33.80
C THR A 5 -64.29 -28.59 -34.58
N VAL A 6 -63.74 -28.00 -35.65
CA VAL A 6 -64.45 -27.13 -36.58
C VAL A 6 -64.54 -27.77 -37.96
N SER A 7 -65.64 -27.53 -38.67
CA SER A 7 -65.81 -27.97 -40.05
C SER A 7 -65.17 -26.96 -41.00
N PHE A 8 -64.20 -27.39 -41.80
CA PHE A 8 -63.49 -26.55 -42.78
C PHE A 8 -63.84 -26.99 -44.21
N THR A 9 -64.28 -26.05 -45.05
CA THR A 9 -64.65 -26.31 -46.45
C THR A 9 -63.57 -25.82 -47.42
N ASN A 10 -63.02 -26.72 -48.24
CA ASN A 10 -62.17 -26.34 -49.36
C ASN A 10 -62.99 -26.33 -50.65
N SER A 11 -63.34 -25.15 -51.18
CA SER A 11 -64.06 -24.97 -52.44
C SER A 11 -63.14 -24.80 -53.66
N LEU A 12 -61.84 -25.04 -53.50
CA LEU A 12 -60.84 -24.92 -54.56
C LEU A 12 -60.62 -26.27 -55.25
N ASN A 13 -60.10 -26.22 -56.48
CA ASN A 13 -59.76 -27.41 -57.28
C ASN A 13 -58.39 -28.01 -56.95
N PHE A 14 -57.72 -27.52 -55.90
CA PHE A 14 -56.46 -28.04 -55.38
C PHE A 14 -56.51 -28.24 -53.86
N PRO A 15 -55.69 -29.15 -53.30
CA PRO A 15 -55.61 -29.34 -51.85
C PRO A 15 -55.04 -28.12 -51.13
N VAL A 16 -55.49 -27.88 -49.89
CA VAL A 16 -55.01 -26.81 -49.03
C VAL A 16 -54.49 -27.35 -47.71
N GLN A 17 -53.52 -26.68 -47.11
CA GLN A 17 -53.03 -26.97 -45.76
C GLN A 17 -53.59 -25.96 -44.77
N VAL A 18 -53.99 -26.42 -43.59
CA VAL A 18 -54.52 -25.58 -42.51
C VAL A 18 -53.55 -25.63 -41.34
N TYR A 19 -53.03 -24.47 -40.96
CA TYR A 19 -52.09 -24.29 -39.86
C TYR A 19 -52.76 -23.54 -38.71
N ASP A 20 -52.43 -23.87 -37.47
CA ASP A 20 -52.67 -22.99 -36.32
C ASP A 20 -51.45 -22.07 -36.15
N SER A 21 -51.73 -20.80 -35.90
CA SER A 21 -50.75 -19.72 -35.68
C SER A 21 -50.96 -18.99 -34.36
N PHE A 22 -51.91 -19.44 -33.53
CA PHE A 22 -52.28 -18.76 -32.29
C PHE A 22 -51.16 -18.83 -31.25
N SER A 23 -50.84 -17.67 -30.67
CA SER A 23 -50.01 -17.55 -29.47
C SER A 23 -50.81 -16.86 -28.36
N PRO A 24 -50.98 -17.48 -27.18
CA PRO A 24 -51.64 -16.83 -26.05
C PRO A 24 -50.82 -15.67 -25.48
N GLN A 25 -49.51 -15.64 -25.72
CA GLN A 25 -48.61 -14.58 -25.28
C GLN A 25 -48.69 -13.35 -26.21
N GLU A 26 -49.10 -13.53 -27.47
CA GLU A 26 -49.13 -12.46 -28.48
C GLU A 26 -50.40 -12.50 -29.34
N THR A 27 -51.51 -12.06 -28.73
CA THR A 27 -52.86 -12.10 -29.34
C THR A 27 -53.04 -11.12 -30.52
N SER A 28 -52.13 -10.16 -30.70
CA SER A 28 -52.10 -9.18 -31.79
C SER A 28 -51.31 -9.65 -33.02
N ASN A 29 -50.70 -10.84 -32.97
CA ASN A 29 -49.78 -11.30 -34.00
C ASN A 29 -50.49 -11.80 -35.28
N TYR A 30 -49.88 -11.51 -36.43
CA TYR A 30 -50.37 -11.89 -37.76
C TYR A 30 -49.77 -13.20 -38.27
N PHE A 31 -48.54 -13.52 -37.88
CA PHE A 31 -47.83 -14.76 -38.18
C PHE A 31 -47.15 -15.23 -36.92
N GLY A 32 -47.69 -16.24 -36.26
CA GLY A 32 -47.03 -16.92 -35.14
C GLY A 32 -46.24 -18.14 -35.60
N THR A 33 -45.80 -18.95 -34.64
CA THR A 33 -45.28 -20.29 -34.93
C THR A 33 -46.40 -21.12 -35.56
N LEU A 34 -46.19 -21.58 -36.79
CA LEU A 34 -47.18 -22.37 -37.53
C LEU A 34 -47.10 -23.84 -37.13
N THR A 35 -48.25 -24.43 -36.81
CA THR A 35 -48.40 -25.87 -36.57
C THR A 35 -49.40 -26.43 -37.57
N LEU A 36 -48.97 -27.35 -38.44
CA LEU A 36 -49.87 -27.99 -39.41
C LEU A 36 -50.93 -28.80 -38.67
N LEU A 37 -52.21 -28.47 -38.88
CA LEU A 37 -53.34 -29.21 -38.31
C LEU A 37 -53.80 -30.33 -39.23
N THR A 38 -53.98 -30.01 -40.53
CA THR A 38 -54.44 -30.98 -41.52
C THR A 38 -54.21 -30.50 -42.95
N THR A 39 -54.32 -31.42 -43.91
CA THR A 39 -54.43 -31.12 -45.35
C THR A 39 -55.84 -31.47 -45.81
N VAL A 40 -56.55 -30.50 -46.40
CA VAL A 40 -57.93 -30.64 -46.89
C VAL A 40 -57.92 -30.80 -48.42
N PRO A 41 -58.36 -31.96 -48.95
CA PRO A 41 -58.41 -32.18 -50.40
C PRO A 41 -59.31 -31.18 -51.14
N ALA A 42 -59.06 -31.01 -52.44
CA ALA A 42 -59.85 -30.17 -53.34
C ALA A 42 -61.35 -30.50 -53.27
N ASN A 43 -62.22 -29.48 -53.25
CA ASN A 43 -63.68 -29.62 -53.27
C ASN A 43 -64.25 -30.54 -52.16
N THR A 44 -63.63 -30.55 -50.97
CA THR A 44 -64.08 -31.37 -49.83
C THR A 44 -64.34 -30.54 -48.58
N VAL A 45 -65.00 -31.17 -47.61
CA VAL A 45 -65.16 -30.65 -46.24
C VAL A 45 -64.42 -31.59 -45.30
N ALA A 46 -63.60 -31.03 -44.42
CA ALA A 46 -62.83 -31.78 -43.43
C ALA A 46 -63.08 -31.26 -42.01
N SER A 47 -63.03 -32.17 -41.04
CA SER A 47 -63.02 -31.83 -39.62
C SER A 47 -61.60 -31.45 -39.19
N VAL A 48 -61.43 -30.22 -38.72
CA VAL A 48 -60.15 -29.69 -38.23
C VAL A 48 -60.20 -29.68 -36.70
N THR A 49 -59.31 -30.43 -36.05
CA THR A 49 -59.16 -30.40 -34.59
C THR A 49 -58.25 -29.24 -34.21
N LEU A 50 -58.79 -28.31 -33.44
CA LEU A 50 -58.05 -27.16 -32.92
C LEU A 50 -57.23 -27.60 -31.70
N ILE A 51 -56.02 -27.07 -31.60
CA ILE A 51 -55.11 -27.34 -30.48
C ILE A 51 -55.28 -26.32 -29.34
N ASN A 52 -55.93 -25.19 -29.60
CA ASN A 52 -56.19 -24.12 -28.63
C ASN A 52 -57.70 -23.79 -28.53
N PRO A 53 -58.18 -23.29 -27.37
CA PRO A 53 -59.57 -22.85 -27.20
C PRO A 53 -59.92 -21.59 -28.02
N ILE A 54 -58.89 -20.82 -28.38
CA ILE A 54 -58.91 -19.71 -29.33
C ILE A 54 -57.84 -20.04 -30.36
N SER A 55 -58.15 -19.98 -31.65
CA SER A 55 -57.18 -20.33 -32.71
C SER A 55 -57.18 -19.29 -33.81
N THR A 56 -56.01 -19.08 -34.41
CA THR A 56 -55.84 -18.31 -35.64
C THR A 56 -55.35 -19.26 -36.72
N LEU A 57 -56.19 -19.50 -37.72
CA LEU A 57 -55.91 -20.46 -38.77
C LEU A 57 -55.32 -19.76 -39.99
N ILE A 58 -54.20 -20.27 -40.51
CA ILE A 58 -53.61 -19.86 -41.78
C ILE A 58 -53.80 -20.99 -42.78
N VAL A 59 -54.33 -20.66 -43.96
CA VAL A 59 -54.58 -21.61 -45.04
C VAL A 59 -53.64 -21.34 -46.19
N SER A 60 -52.99 -22.37 -46.69
CA SER A 60 -52.07 -22.29 -47.82
C SER A 60 -52.43 -23.28 -48.92
N ASN A 61 -51.95 -23.03 -50.12
CA ASN A 61 -52.00 -23.99 -51.21
C ASN A 61 -51.01 -25.13 -50.91
N ALA A 62 -51.47 -26.38 -50.85
CA ALA A 62 -50.62 -27.51 -50.48
C ALA A 62 -49.56 -27.88 -51.54
N THR A 63 -49.60 -27.27 -52.72
CA THR A 63 -48.63 -27.48 -53.81
C THR A 63 -47.60 -26.36 -53.90
N THR A 64 -48.04 -25.09 -53.80
CA THR A 64 -47.16 -23.92 -53.94
C THR A 64 -46.73 -23.33 -52.60
N ASN A 65 -47.27 -23.82 -51.49
CA ASN A 65 -47.13 -23.29 -50.12
C ASN A 65 -47.52 -21.82 -49.95
N SER A 66 -48.11 -21.21 -50.97
CA SER A 66 -48.51 -19.80 -50.94
C SER A 66 -49.71 -19.60 -50.02
N PRO A 67 -49.72 -18.53 -49.19
CA PRO A 67 -50.84 -18.22 -48.33
C PRO A 67 -52.10 -17.88 -49.13
N LEU A 68 -53.27 -18.26 -48.61
CA LEU A 68 -54.58 -18.07 -49.24
C LEU A 68 -55.55 -17.28 -48.36
N ALA A 69 -55.71 -17.67 -47.09
CA ALA A 69 -56.69 -17.07 -46.20
C ALA A 69 -56.30 -17.21 -44.72
N ARG A 70 -56.79 -16.29 -43.88
CA ARG A 70 -56.64 -16.30 -42.42
C ARG A 70 -58.00 -16.25 -41.74
N PHE A 71 -58.23 -17.12 -40.77
CA PHE A 71 -59.47 -17.20 -40.00
C PHE A 71 -59.20 -17.10 -38.49
N ILE A 72 -60.14 -16.57 -37.72
CA ILE A 72 -60.04 -16.52 -36.26
C ILE A 72 -61.22 -17.30 -35.67
N TYR A 73 -60.91 -18.29 -34.83
CA TYR A 73 -61.88 -18.98 -34.00
C TYR A 73 -61.84 -18.40 -32.58
N LEU A 74 -62.90 -17.66 -32.21
CA LEU A 74 -63.02 -17.00 -30.90
C LEU A 74 -64.46 -17.15 -30.34
N PRO A 75 -64.72 -18.12 -29.44
CA PRO A 75 -66.04 -18.27 -28.82
C PRO A 75 -66.39 -17.13 -27.84
N PRO A 76 -67.66 -16.70 -27.68
CA PRO A 76 -68.86 -17.10 -28.44
C PRO A 76 -69.00 -16.36 -29.79
N PHE A 77 -68.08 -15.45 -30.08
CA PHE A 77 -68.07 -14.57 -31.25
C PHE A 77 -67.47 -15.30 -32.48
N THR A 78 -68.05 -16.43 -32.90
CA THR A 78 -67.52 -17.18 -34.04
C THR A 78 -67.49 -16.29 -35.29
N ILE A 79 -66.30 -15.91 -35.76
CA ILE A 79 -66.14 -15.02 -36.91
C ILE A 79 -65.98 -15.86 -38.19
N GLY A 80 -67.11 -16.13 -38.84
CA GLY A 80 -67.19 -16.55 -40.25
C GLY A 80 -67.25 -18.07 -40.52
N PRO A 81 -67.70 -18.47 -41.73
CA PRO A 81 -67.56 -19.84 -42.19
C PRO A 81 -66.08 -20.15 -42.44
N PHE A 82 -65.58 -21.24 -41.88
CA PHE A 82 -64.22 -21.73 -42.16
C PHE A 82 -64.20 -22.35 -43.56
N ALA A 83 -64.08 -21.51 -44.59
CA ALA A 83 -64.09 -21.93 -45.98
C ALA A 83 -63.12 -21.13 -46.83
N VAL A 84 -62.37 -21.79 -47.70
CA VAL A 84 -61.49 -21.15 -48.68
C VAL A 84 -62.07 -21.29 -50.09
N THR A 85 -62.06 -20.20 -50.84
CA THR A 85 -62.76 -20.02 -52.11
C THR A 85 -61.88 -19.35 -53.17
N GLN A 86 -62.35 -19.30 -54.42
CA GLN A 86 -61.63 -18.62 -55.51
C GLN A 86 -61.47 -17.10 -55.25
N ALA A 87 -62.33 -16.49 -54.42
CA ALA A 87 -62.20 -15.09 -54.05
C ALA A 87 -60.92 -14.84 -53.24
N ASP A 88 -60.56 -15.76 -52.34
CA ASP A 88 -59.34 -15.69 -51.53
C ASP A 88 -58.07 -15.79 -52.40
N VAL A 89 -58.10 -16.69 -53.40
CA VAL A 89 -57.03 -16.81 -54.41
C VAL A 89 -56.84 -15.50 -55.18
N ASN A 90 -57.94 -14.89 -55.63
CA ASN A 90 -57.90 -13.64 -56.38
C ASN A 90 -57.42 -12.46 -55.52
N ALA A 91 -57.84 -12.40 -54.25
CA ALA A 91 -57.42 -11.38 -53.30
C ALA A 91 -55.91 -11.46 -53.01
N MET A 92 -55.38 -12.68 -52.84
CA MET A 92 -53.94 -12.88 -52.68
C MET A 92 -53.16 -12.56 -53.95
N ALA A 93 -53.68 -12.87 -55.15
CA ALA A 93 -53.05 -12.49 -56.42
C ALA A 93 -52.93 -10.96 -56.56
N GLN A 94 -54.02 -10.21 -56.33
CA GLN A 94 -53.99 -8.74 -56.33
C GLN A 94 -53.01 -8.19 -55.29
N THR A 95 -52.92 -8.84 -54.12
CA THR A 95 -51.99 -8.44 -53.06
C THR A 95 -50.54 -8.60 -53.51
N MET A 96 -50.19 -9.71 -54.15
CA MET A 96 -48.84 -9.93 -54.67
C MET A 96 -48.50 -8.97 -55.81
N ASP A 97 -49.46 -8.64 -56.68
CA ASP A 97 -49.30 -7.63 -57.72
C ASP A 97 -49.01 -6.25 -57.13
N PHE A 98 -49.71 -5.88 -56.04
CA PHE A 98 -49.47 -4.62 -55.33
C PHE A 98 -48.09 -4.57 -54.67
N ILE A 99 -47.69 -5.63 -53.97
CA ILE A 99 -46.36 -5.73 -53.36
C ILE A 99 -45.28 -5.57 -54.44
N THR A 100 -45.41 -6.31 -55.55
CA THR A 100 -44.49 -6.22 -56.69
C THR A 100 -44.45 -4.81 -57.28
N PHE A 101 -45.61 -4.15 -57.41
CA PHE A 101 -45.70 -2.77 -57.89
C PHE A 101 -44.93 -1.81 -56.98
N MET A 102 -45.16 -1.86 -55.66
CA MET A 102 -44.49 -0.98 -54.71
C MET A 102 -42.98 -1.22 -54.65
N THR A 103 -42.55 -2.48 -54.66
CA THR A 103 -41.12 -2.84 -54.66
C THR A 103 -40.40 -2.27 -55.89
N ASN A 104 -41.04 -2.33 -57.06
CA ASN A 104 -40.45 -1.82 -58.31
C ASN A 104 -40.60 -0.30 -58.50
N ASN A 105 -41.54 0.34 -57.78
CA ASN A 105 -41.86 1.76 -57.94
C ASN A 105 -41.89 2.50 -56.58
N PRO A 106 -40.77 2.57 -55.84
CA PRO A 106 -40.74 3.11 -54.47
C PRO A 106 -41.07 4.60 -54.36
N GLN A 107 -40.94 5.35 -55.45
CA GLN A 107 -41.21 6.79 -55.52
C GLN A 107 -42.55 7.14 -56.19
N ASP A 108 -43.33 6.13 -56.61
CA ASP A 108 -44.65 6.37 -57.18
C ASP A 108 -45.59 6.98 -56.12
N PRO A 109 -46.45 7.95 -56.47
CA PRO A 109 -47.36 8.58 -55.51
C PRO A 109 -48.22 7.60 -54.72
N VAL A 110 -48.63 6.48 -55.32
CA VAL A 110 -49.42 5.42 -54.65
C VAL A 110 -48.56 4.72 -53.59
N THR A 111 -47.32 4.38 -53.92
CA THR A 111 -46.37 3.75 -52.98
C THR A 111 -46.02 4.70 -51.83
N VAL A 112 -45.78 5.98 -52.13
CA VAL A 112 -45.48 7.00 -51.11
C VAL A 112 -46.68 7.21 -50.17
N ALA A 113 -47.90 7.28 -50.72
CA ALA A 113 -49.13 7.42 -49.94
C ALA A 113 -49.40 6.20 -49.06
N PHE A 114 -49.17 4.98 -49.58
CA PHE A 114 -49.31 3.75 -48.80
C PHE A 114 -48.29 3.69 -47.66
N ASN A 115 -47.01 3.98 -47.94
CA ASN A 115 -45.94 3.97 -46.94
C ASN A 115 -46.15 5.03 -45.85
N ALA A 116 -46.83 6.14 -46.16
CA ALA A 116 -47.17 7.16 -45.16
C ALA A 116 -48.17 6.65 -44.10
N LEU A 117 -49.01 5.66 -44.42
CA LEU A 117 -49.97 5.09 -43.46
C LEU A 117 -49.25 4.46 -42.25
N TRP A 118 -48.09 3.85 -42.47
CA TRP A 118 -47.27 3.21 -41.42
C TRP A 118 -46.66 4.22 -40.45
N LYS A 119 -46.62 5.50 -40.81
CA LYS A 119 -46.07 6.60 -39.99
C LYS A 119 -47.12 7.30 -39.14
N ASP A 120 -48.41 7.11 -39.42
CA ASP A 120 -49.48 7.70 -38.62
C ASP A 120 -49.71 6.88 -37.35
N GLN A 121 -49.38 7.47 -36.21
CA GLN A 121 -49.43 6.82 -34.90
C GLN A 121 -50.78 7.02 -34.20
N SER A 122 -51.73 7.73 -34.81
CA SER A 122 -52.99 8.12 -34.17
C SER A 122 -54.09 7.05 -34.26
N VAL A 123 -53.93 6.03 -35.13
CA VAL A 123 -54.95 5.00 -35.40
C VAL A 123 -54.32 3.61 -35.66
N PRO A 124 -54.95 2.51 -35.22
CA PRO A 124 -54.52 1.14 -35.57
C PRO A 124 -54.53 0.90 -37.09
N LEU A 125 -53.46 0.31 -37.63
CA LEU A 125 -53.19 0.24 -39.08
C LEU A 125 -54.17 -0.60 -39.91
N ALA A 126 -54.96 -1.49 -39.30
CA ALA A 126 -55.84 -2.40 -40.02
C ALA A 126 -56.90 -1.70 -40.86
N ASP A 127 -57.57 -0.69 -40.30
CA ASP A 127 -58.62 0.06 -41.00
C ASP A 127 -58.06 1.03 -42.04
N PRO A 128 -57.04 1.87 -41.75
CA PRO A 128 -56.42 2.74 -42.75
C PRO A 128 -55.89 1.98 -43.98
N VAL A 129 -55.21 0.86 -43.77
CA VAL A 129 -54.66 0.04 -44.87
C VAL A 129 -55.79 -0.59 -45.69
N THR A 130 -56.81 -1.14 -45.04
CA THR A 130 -57.95 -1.74 -45.76
C THR A 130 -58.75 -0.68 -46.53
N ASN A 131 -58.93 0.52 -45.96
CA ASN A 131 -59.57 1.64 -46.63
C ASN A 131 -58.75 2.17 -47.81
N PHE A 132 -57.43 2.17 -47.72
CA PHE A 132 -56.55 2.52 -48.84
C PHE A 132 -56.79 1.61 -50.04
N PHE A 133 -56.82 0.30 -49.83
CA PHE A 133 -57.05 -0.66 -50.91
C PHE A 133 -58.43 -0.53 -51.55
N ALA A 134 -59.47 -0.30 -50.74
CA ALA A 134 -60.83 -0.08 -51.23
C ALA A 134 -60.94 1.14 -52.19
N GLN A 135 -60.03 2.11 -52.09
CA GLN A 135 -59.99 3.29 -52.97
C GLN A 135 -59.22 3.06 -54.28
N HIS A 136 -58.54 1.91 -54.44
CA HIS A 136 -57.73 1.58 -55.61
C HIS A 136 -58.31 0.38 -56.36
N PRO A 137 -59.08 0.57 -57.46
CA PRO A 137 -59.82 -0.50 -58.13
C PRO A 137 -58.97 -1.72 -58.55
N ALA A 138 -57.69 -1.52 -58.88
CA ALA A 138 -56.77 -2.60 -59.25
C ALA A 138 -56.44 -3.57 -58.09
N TYR A 139 -56.60 -3.10 -56.85
CA TYR A 139 -56.23 -3.79 -55.61
C TYR A 139 -57.40 -3.85 -54.62
N ALA A 140 -58.63 -3.67 -55.08
CA ALA A 140 -59.81 -3.53 -54.23
C ALA A 140 -60.15 -4.79 -53.40
N SER A 141 -59.60 -5.95 -53.76
CA SER A 141 -59.73 -7.19 -52.97
C SER A 141 -58.64 -7.34 -51.91
N CYS A 142 -57.63 -6.46 -51.90
CA CYS A 142 -56.61 -6.44 -50.87
C CYS A 142 -57.19 -5.89 -49.56
N THR A 143 -56.79 -6.50 -48.45
CA THR A 143 -57.09 -6.04 -47.09
C THR A 143 -55.79 -5.95 -46.32
N PHE A 144 -55.82 -5.36 -45.12
CA PHE A 144 -54.67 -5.42 -44.23
C PHE A 144 -54.23 -6.87 -43.95
N VAL A 145 -55.17 -7.80 -43.77
CA VAL A 145 -54.85 -9.21 -43.51
C VAL A 145 -54.17 -9.87 -44.71
N THR A 146 -54.70 -9.70 -45.93
CA THR A 146 -54.07 -10.28 -47.11
C THR A 146 -52.71 -9.64 -47.38
N TYR A 147 -52.58 -8.33 -47.17
CA TYR A 147 -51.29 -7.62 -47.29
C TYR A 147 -50.23 -8.18 -46.34
N MET A 148 -50.58 -8.35 -45.05
CA MET A 148 -49.68 -8.97 -44.08
C MET A 148 -49.27 -10.40 -44.49
N MET A 149 -50.19 -11.20 -45.06
CA MET A 149 -49.87 -12.52 -45.61
C MET A 149 -48.96 -12.46 -46.84
N GLY A 150 -49.19 -11.49 -47.71
CA GLY A 150 -48.41 -11.28 -48.92
C GLY A 150 -46.97 -10.86 -48.61
N ILE A 151 -46.76 -9.90 -47.70
CA ILE A 151 -45.40 -9.43 -47.38
C ILE A 151 -44.56 -10.50 -46.66
N THR A 152 -45.19 -11.33 -45.83
CA THR A 152 -44.52 -12.47 -45.20
C THR A 152 -44.06 -13.49 -46.24
N TYR A 153 -44.92 -13.81 -47.22
CA TYR A 153 -44.56 -14.71 -48.32
C TYR A 153 -43.54 -14.08 -49.29
N ALA A 154 -43.60 -12.77 -49.51
CA ALA A 154 -42.63 -12.05 -50.32
C ALA A 154 -41.23 -12.04 -49.68
N ALA A 155 -41.17 -11.90 -48.35
CA ALA A 155 -39.95 -11.94 -47.56
C ALA A 155 -39.37 -13.36 -47.39
N GLU A 156 -40.10 -14.40 -47.78
CA GLU A 156 -39.62 -15.77 -47.70
C GLU A 156 -38.37 -15.98 -48.58
N GLN A 157 -37.34 -16.60 -48.02
CA GLN A 157 -36.09 -16.87 -48.72
C GLN A 157 -36.31 -17.92 -49.83
N PRO A 158 -35.63 -17.80 -50.98
CA PRO A 158 -35.79 -18.73 -52.10
C PRO A 158 -35.65 -20.21 -51.73
N VAL A 159 -34.81 -20.51 -50.73
CA VAL A 159 -34.53 -21.87 -50.25
C VAL A 159 -35.74 -22.54 -49.60
N SER A 160 -36.66 -21.79 -48.99
CA SER A 160 -37.82 -22.36 -48.30
C SER A 160 -39.13 -22.26 -49.06
N LYS A 161 -39.23 -21.49 -50.16
CA LYS A 161 -40.49 -21.33 -50.93
C LYS A 161 -41.11 -22.64 -51.42
N SER A 162 -40.33 -23.71 -51.58
CA SER A 162 -40.80 -25.04 -51.94
C SER A 162 -41.17 -25.93 -50.75
N MET A 163 -40.99 -25.44 -49.52
CA MET A 163 -41.22 -26.16 -48.27
C MET A 163 -42.58 -25.75 -47.65
N PRO A 164 -43.20 -26.63 -46.85
CA PRO A 164 -44.36 -26.27 -46.04
C PRO A 164 -44.13 -25.00 -45.20
N MET A 165 -45.18 -24.19 -44.98
CA MET A 165 -45.05 -22.88 -44.33
C MET A 165 -44.47 -22.93 -42.90
N ASP A 166 -44.59 -24.05 -42.19
CA ASP A 166 -44.00 -24.28 -40.87
C ASP A 166 -42.48 -24.49 -40.90
N GLN A 167 -41.88 -24.61 -42.10
CA GLN A 167 -40.43 -24.70 -42.33
C GLN A 167 -39.86 -23.47 -43.05
N ALA A 168 -40.69 -22.45 -43.29
CA ALA A 168 -40.27 -21.25 -43.99
C ALA A 168 -39.23 -20.44 -43.18
N VAL A 169 -38.28 -19.86 -43.92
CA VAL A 169 -37.30 -18.90 -43.41
C VAL A 169 -37.44 -17.58 -44.18
N TYR A 170 -37.26 -16.46 -43.48
CA TYR A 170 -37.62 -15.14 -43.98
C TYR A 170 -36.43 -14.17 -43.90
N SER A 171 -36.37 -13.23 -44.83
CA SER A 171 -35.50 -12.06 -44.82
C SER A 171 -36.02 -11.03 -43.82
N LEU A 172 -35.28 -10.78 -42.75
CA LEU A 172 -35.69 -9.85 -41.71
C LEU A 172 -35.69 -8.40 -42.20
N SER A 173 -34.71 -8.02 -43.02
CA SER A 173 -34.68 -6.69 -43.66
C SER A 173 -35.87 -6.48 -44.60
N SER A 174 -36.28 -7.52 -45.33
CA SER A 174 -37.46 -7.47 -46.20
C SER A 174 -38.75 -7.36 -45.40
N LEU A 175 -38.88 -8.12 -44.30
CA LEU A 175 -40.02 -8.01 -43.38
C LEU A 175 -40.13 -6.59 -42.81
N VAL A 176 -39.03 -6.05 -42.28
CA VAL A 176 -38.95 -4.69 -41.75
C VAL A 176 -39.36 -3.66 -42.80
N THR A 177 -38.76 -3.74 -43.99
CA THR A 177 -39.02 -2.77 -45.08
C THR A 177 -40.46 -2.83 -45.57
N SER A 178 -41.02 -4.03 -45.70
CA SER A 178 -42.39 -4.23 -46.20
C SER A 178 -43.46 -3.80 -45.18
N MET A 179 -43.09 -3.72 -43.90
CA MET A 179 -43.91 -3.19 -42.81
C MET A 179 -43.65 -1.69 -42.56
N GLY A 180 -42.95 -1.00 -43.47
CA GLY A 180 -42.73 0.45 -43.41
C GLY A 180 -41.51 0.89 -42.59
N GLY A 181 -40.75 -0.06 -42.02
CA GLY A 181 -39.51 0.20 -41.27
C GLY A 181 -38.35 0.52 -42.19
N THR A 182 -37.33 1.20 -41.65
CA THR A 182 -36.06 1.42 -42.35
C THR A 182 -35.01 0.48 -41.79
N TRP A 183 -34.53 -0.45 -42.62
CA TRP A 183 -33.41 -1.31 -42.23
C TRP A 183 -32.11 -0.49 -42.18
N PRO A 184 -31.30 -0.59 -41.10
CA PRO A 184 -30.06 0.19 -40.98
C PRO A 184 -29.08 -0.03 -42.12
N SER A 185 -28.57 1.08 -42.69
CA SER A 185 -27.54 1.00 -43.74
C SER A 185 -26.25 0.41 -43.19
N GLY A 186 -25.78 -0.70 -43.76
CA GLY A 186 -24.56 -1.39 -43.34
C GLY A 186 -24.78 -2.61 -42.44
N LEU A 187 -26.01 -2.82 -41.93
CA LEU A 187 -26.38 -4.08 -41.29
C LEU A 187 -26.78 -5.10 -42.37
N PRO A 188 -26.11 -6.26 -42.47
CA PRO A 188 -26.49 -7.30 -43.43
C PRO A 188 -27.87 -7.88 -43.10
N ASP A 189 -28.53 -8.47 -44.10
CA ASP A 189 -29.81 -9.14 -43.89
C ASP A 189 -29.66 -10.35 -42.95
N ILE A 190 -30.64 -10.53 -42.06
CA ILE A 190 -30.65 -11.64 -41.09
C ILE A 190 -31.76 -12.60 -41.51
N THR A 191 -31.42 -13.88 -41.67
CA THR A 191 -32.43 -14.91 -41.95
C THR A 191 -33.07 -15.36 -40.64
N VAL A 192 -34.41 -15.30 -40.59
CA VAL A 192 -35.20 -15.66 -39.40
C VAL A 192 -36.22 -16.76 -39.69
N THR A 193 -36.66 -17.46 -38.64
CA THR A 193 -37.80 -18.36 -38.65
C THR A 193 -38.68 -18.07 -37.42
N LYS A 194 -39.91 -18.60 -37.40
CA LYS A 194 -40.85 -18.49 -36.26
C LYS A 194 -40.87 -17.09 -35.65
N PHE A 195 -41.18 -16.10 -36.48
CA PHE A 195 -41.26 -14.72 -36.02
C PHE A 195 -42.67 -14.38 -35.54
N THR A 196 -42.77 -13.27 -34.81
CA THR A 196 -44.00 -12.59 -34.45
C THR A 196 -43.80 -11.10 -34.71
N CYS A 197 -44.91 -10.39 -34.93
CA CYS A 197 -44.87 -8.95 -35.17
C CYS A 197 -45.98 -8.24 -34.42
N SER A 198 -45.66 -7.07 -33.87
CA SER A 198 -46.64 -6.15 -33.33
C SER A 198 -46.25 -4.70 -33.65
N THR A 199 -47.27 -3.86 -33.80
CA THR A 199 -47.10 -2.41 -33.99
C THR A 199 -47.89 -1.69 -32.92
N SER A 200 -47.21 -0.94 -32.05
CA SER A 200 -47.87 -0.14 -31.01
C SER A 200 -47.11 1.16 -30.76
N ASN A 201 -47.83 2.27 -30.57
CA ASN A 201 -47.26 3.58 -30.22
C ASN A 201 -46.07 4.02 -31.11
N GLY A 202 -46.13 3.75 -32.40
CA GLY A 202 -45.04 4.12 -33.32
C GLY A 202 -43.80 3.23 -33.27
N VAL A 203 -43.87 2.06 -32.63
CA VAL A 203 -42.81 1.05 -32.62
C VAL A 203 -43.27 -0.22 -33.35
N LEU A 204 -42.49 -0.68 -34.33
CA LEU A 204 -42.57 -2.03 -34.86
C LEU A 204 -41.67 -2.94 -34.03
N ALA A 205 -42.27 -3.88 -33.33
CA ALA A 205 -41.58 -4.92 -32.59
C ALA A 205 -41.68 -6.24 -33.36
N LEU A 206 -40.54 -6.83 -33.70
CA LEU A 206 -40.41 -8.13 -34.35
C LEU A 206 -39.62 -9.06 -33.45
N GLN A 207 -40.23 -10.12 -32.95
CA GLN A 207 -39.50 -11.18 -32.26
C GLN A 207 -39.33 -12.36 -33.22
N ALA A 208 -38.13 -12.96 -33.31
CA ALA A 208 -37.89 -14.04 -34.24
C ALA A 208 -36.79 -14.99 -33.78
N MET A 209 -36.80 -16.23 -34.29
CA MET A 209 -35.71 -17.18 -34.09
C MET A 209 -34.69 -17.06 -35.23
N VAL A 210 -33.41 -16.95 -34.90
CA VAL A 210 -32.30 -16.94 -35.87
C VAL A 210 -31.51 -18.24 -35.73
N ASP A 211 -31.29 -18.93 -36.84
CA ASP A 211 -30.26 -19.98 -36.89
C ASP A 211 -28.90 -19.31 -37.01
N LYS A 212 -28.05 -19.48 -35.98
CA LYS A 212 -26.75 -18.82 -35.94
C LYS A 212 -25.82 -19.22 -37.09
N SER A 213 -26.04 -20.38 -37.73
CA SER A 213 -25.31 -20.80 -38.94
C SER A 213 -25.66 -20.01 -40.20
N LEU A 214 -26.75 -19.26 -40.18
CA LEU A 214 -27.20 -18.40 -41.27
C LEU A 214 -26.86 -16.93 -41.04
N LEU A 215 -26.11 -16.61 -39.98
CA LEU A 215 -25.70 -15.24 -39.70
C LEU A 215 -24.62 -14.77 -40.68
N PRO A 216 -24.80 -13.58 -41.27
CA PRO A 216 -23.78 -12.98 -42.12
C PRO A 216 -22.57 -12.56 -41.28
N ALA A 217 -21.36 -12.92 -41.73
CA ALA A 217 -20.11 -12.55 -41.07
C ALA A 217 -19.07 -12.04 -42.06
N LYS A 218 -18.13 -11.22 -41.55
CA LYS A 218 -17.01 -10.70 -42.35
C LYS A 218 -15.90 -11.74 -42.56
N SER A 219 -15.78 -12.72 -41.66
CA SER A 219 -14.87 -13.87 -41.80
C SER A 219 -15.40 -15.08 -41.02
N ASP A 220 -14.94 -16.27 -41.41
CA ASP A 220 -15.30 -17.53 -40.76
C ASP A 220 -14.79 -17.58 -39.31
N GLU A 221 -13.64 -16.94 -39.03
CA GLU A 221 -13.07 -16.85 -37.67
C GLU A 221 -13.94 -15.99 -36.76
N ALA A 222 -14.39 -14.82 -37.24
CA ALA A 222 -15.28 -13.94 -36.48
C ALA A 222 -16.64 -14.61 -36.22
N LEU A 223 -17.16 -15.34 -37.20
CA LEU A 223 -18.38 -16.13 -37.04
C LEU A 223 -18.18 -17.26 -36.04
N THR A 224 -17.05 -17.97 -36.10
CA THR A 224 -16.72 -19.06 -35.18
C THR A 224 -16.59 -18.54 -33.75
N PHE A 225 -15.92 -17.41 -33.55
CA PHE A 225 -15.83 -16.75 -32.24
C PHE A 225 -17.22 -16.35 -31.74
N PHE A 226 -18.00 -15.63 -32.53
CA PHE A 226 -19.37 -15.25 -32.16
C PHE A 226 -20.22 -16.48 -31.83
N MET A 227 -20.13 -17.55 -32.62
CA MET A 227 -20.83 -18.82 -32.38
C MET A 227 -20.43 -19.51 -31.08
N SER A 228 -19.16 -19.37 -30.68
CA SER A 228 -18.65 -19.90 -29.40
C SER A 228 -19.24 -19.20 -28.19
N LEU A 229 -19.79 -18.00 -28.36
CA LEU A 229 -20.44 -17.27 -27.28
C LEU A 229 -21.76 -17.90 -26.82
N PHE A 230 -22.35 -18.80 -27.62
CA PHE A 230 -23.71 -19.30 -27.42
C PHE A 230 -23.80 -20.82 -27.46
N ASN A 231 -24.50 -21.41 -26.49
CA ASN A 231 -24.73 -22.86 -26.41
C ASN A 231 -25.91 -23.33 -27.26
N SER A 232 -26.84 -22.45 -27.63
CA SER A 232 -27.99 -22.79 -28.47
C SER A 232 -27.68 -22.65 -29.96
N LYS A 233 -28.33 -23.46 -30.79
CA LYS A 233 -28.30 -23.32 -32.26
C LYS A 233 -29.21 -22.19 -32.75
N LEU A 234 -30.36 -22.02 -32.09
CA LEU A 234 -31.35 -20.99 -32.39
C LEU A 234 -31.27 -19.89 -31.32
N LEU A 235 -31.23 -18.64 -31.75
CA LEU A 235 -31.25 -17.46 -30.88
C LEU A 235 -32.60 -16.77 -31.00
N LEU A 236 -33.21 -16.41 -29.87
CA LEU A 236 -34.40 -15.56 -29.87
C LEU A 236 -33.95 -14.09 -29.91
N ILE A 237 -34.30 -13.41 -31.01
CA ILE A 237 -34.01 -11.99 -31.18
C ILE A 237 -35.31 -11.20 -31.13
N SER A 238 -35.24 -9.97 -30.62
CA SER A 238 -36.31 -8.99 -30.67
C SER A 238 -35.77 -7.71 -31.30
N ILE A 239 -36.44 -7.21 -32.32
CA ILE A 239 -36.09 -5.97 -33.02
C ILE A 239 -37.19 -4.96 -32.77
N ASN A 240 -36.81 -3.80 -32.25
CA ASN A 240 -37.69 -2.66 -32.09
C ASN A 240 -37.25 -1.54 -33.03
N ILE A 241 -38.16 -1.11 -33.90
CA ILE A 241 -37.94 -0.01 -34.86
C ILE A 241 -38.90 1.12 -34.52
N ASN A 242 -38.34 2.27 -34.13
CA ASN A 242 -39.13 3.46 -33.85
C ASN A 242 -39.38 4.27 -35.13
N TYR A 243 -40.64 4.48 -35.48
CA TYR A 243 -41.09 5.25 -36.64
C TYR A 243 -41.03 6.77 -36.44
N ALA A 244 -40.92 7.25 -35.20
CA ALA A 244 -40.88 8.69 -34.88
C ALA A 244 -39.49 9.30 -35.15
N LEU A 245 -39.21 9.60 -36.41
CA LEU A 245 -37.96 10.27 -36.82
C LEU A 245 -37.93 11.78 -36.46
N ASP A 246 -39.09 12.38 -36.16
CA ASP A 246 -39.26 13.83 -36.08
C ASP A 246 -38.87 14.45 -34.72
N GLN A 247 -38.48 13.63 -33.73
CA GLN A 247 -38.13 14.06 -32.36
C GLN A 247 -36.65 13.82 -32.00
N GLY A 248 -35.80 13.43 -32.95
CA GLY A 248 -34.38 13.15 -32.68
C GLY A 248 -34.11 11.87 -31.89
N ILE A 249 -35.09 10.94 -31.83
CA ILE A 249 -34.98 9.64 -31.15
C ILE A 249 -35.28 8.49 -32.14
N GLY A 250 -34.80 8.61 -33.38
CA GLY A 250 -34.82 7.50 -34.33
C GLY A 250 -33.74 6.50 -33.94
N GLY A 251 -34.06 5.20 -33.87
CA GLY A 251 -33.11 4.14 -33.56
C GLY A 251 -33.68 2.75 -33.85
N THR A 252 -32.83 1.84 -34.31
CA THR A 252 -33.13 0.40 -34.37
C THR A 252 -32.46 -0.24 -33.17
N GLN A 253 -33.24 -0.85 -32.29
CA GLN A 253 -32.72 -1.63 -31.17
C GLN A 253 -32.92 -3.11 -31.49
N LEU A 254 -31.83 -3.87 -31.46
CA LEU A 254 -31.84 -5.32 -31.56
C LEU A 254 -31.46 -5.88 -30.19
N THR A 255 -32.39 -6.58 -29.56
CA THR A 255 -32.15 -7.30 -28.30
C THR A 255 -32.07 -8.79 -28.59
N ILE A 256 -31.13 -9.47 -27.97
CA ILE A 256 -30.92 -10.91 -28.06
C ILE A 256 -31.08 -11.45 -26.63
N SER A 257 -32.00 -12.39 -26.46
CA SER A 257 -32.27 -13.03 -25.16
C SER A 257 -31.68 -14.44 -25.16
N LEU A 258 -30.95 -14.77 -24.10
CA LEU A 258 -30.16 -15.98 -23.99
C LEU A 258 -30.34 -16.60 -22.59
N ASP A 259 -30.23 -17.93 -22.51
CA ASP A 259 -30.19 -18.63 -21.22
C ASP A 259 -28.77 -18.56 -20.62
N THR A 260 -27.74 -18.68 -21.46
CA THR A 260 -26.32 -18.60 -21.08
C THR A 260 -25.48 -18.01 -22.21
N MET A 261 -24.42 -17.28 -21.86
CA MET A 261 -23.39 -16.78 -22.77
C MET A 261 -22.01 -17.16 -22.24
N GLN A 262 -21.10 -17.59 -23.11
CA GLN A 262 -19.73 -17.94 -22.75
C GLN A 262 -18.75 -16.96 -23.37
N VAL A 263 -17.89 -16.31 -22.59
CA VAL A 263 -16.85 -15.43 -23.11
C VAL A 263 -15.51 -16.17 -23.05
N PRO A 264 -14.88 -16.51 -24.19
CA PRO A 264 -13.58 -17.16 -24.20
C PRO A 264 -12.47 -16.18 -23.80
N CYS A 265 -11.65 -16.57 -22.82
CA CYS A 265 -10.60 -15.76 -22.18
C CYS A 265 -9.18 -16.28 -22.49
N GLY A 266 -8.97 -16.87 -23.68
CA GLY A 266 -7.68 -17.45 -24.08
C GLY A 266 -7.33 -18.71 -23.27
N ASP A 267 -6.09 -18.81 -22.80
CA ASP A 267 -5.61 -19.97 -22.01
C ASP A 267 -6.31 -20.10 -20.65
N LEU A 268 -7.03 -19.06 -20.20
CA LEU A 268 -7.77 -19.02 -18.94
C LEU A 268 -9.16 -19.71 -19.02
N GLY A 269 -9.60 -20.19 -20.18
CA GLY A 269 -10.89 -20.88 -20.33
C GLY A 269 -12.07 -19.95 -20.67
N ASN A 270 -13.31 -20.34 -20.31
CA ASN A 270 -14.54 -19.63 -20.69
C ASN A 270 -15.27 -19.06 -19.47
N LEU A 271 -15.53 -17.75 -19.45
CA LEU A 271 -16.38 -17.09 -18.45
C LEU A 271 -17.87 -17.30 -18.79
N THR A 272 -18.68 -17.78 -17.84
CA THR A 272 -20.12 -18.03 -18.08
C THR A 272 -20.99 -16.92 -17.50
N ILE A 273 -21.80 -16.28 -18.33
CA ILE A 273 -22.84 -15.32 -17.95
C ILE A 273 -24.20 -16.04 -18.02
N LYS A 274 -24.93 -16.08 -16.90
CA LYS A 274 -26.29 -16.63 -16.78
C LYS A 274 -27.34 -15.57 -17.08
N ASP A 275 -28.44 -15.99 -17.70
CA ASP A 275 -29.55 -15.13 -18.12
C ASP A 275 -29.12 -13.83 -18.83
N PRO A 276 -28.16 -13.86 -19.79
CA PRO A 276 -27.69 -12.64 -20.40
C PRO A 276 -28.75 -12.01 -21.31
N ASN A 277 -28.96 -10.72 -21.11
CA ASN A 277 -29.66 -9.83 -22.01
C ASN A 277 -28.64 -9.00 -22.78
N VAL A 278 -28.54 -9.26 -24.09
CA VAL A 278 -27.63 -8.54 -24.98
C VAL A 278 -28.43 -7.56 -25.82
N THR A 279 -28.15 -6.26 -25.70
CA THR A 279 -28.81 -5.22 -26.48
C THR A 279 -27.82 -4.51 -27.39
N ILE A 280 -28.14 -4.48 -28.67
CA ILE A 280 -27.42 -3.76 -29.72
C ILE A 280 -28.30 -2.57 -30.10
N SER A 281 -27.87 -1.36 -29.74
CA SER A 281 -28.59 -0.15 -30.11
C SER A 281 -27.88 0.55 -31.25
N ILE A 282 -28.57 0.65 -32.39
CA ILE A 282 -28.09 1.32 -33.58
C ILE A 282 -28.83 2.65 -33.69
N ASN A 283 -28.17 3.75 -33.34
CA ASN A 283 -28.73 5.08 -33.51
C ASN A 283 -28.25 5.72 -34.83
N PRO A 284 -29.14 5.95 -35.82
CA PRO A 284 -28.80 6.56 -37.10
C PRO A 284 -28.21 7.97 -36.98
N MET A 285 -28.45 8.71 -35.89
CA MET A 285 -27.88 10.05 -35.69
C MET A 285 -26.43 10.02 -35.24
N PHE A 286 -26.01 8.99 -34.51
CA PHE A 286 -24.73 8.98 -33.79
C PHE A 286 -23.58 8.26 -34.51
N LYS A 287 -23.82 7.60 -35.65
CA LYS A 287 -22.81 6.85 -36.43
C LYS A 287 -21.99 5.80 -35.63
N PHE A 288 -22.34 5.52 -34.37
CA PHE A 288 -21.78 4.44 -33.58
C PHE A 288 -22.87 3.47 -33.12
N VAL A 289 -22.45 2.26 -32.79
CA VAL A 289 -23.30 1.18 -32.27
C VAL A 289 -22.93 1.00 -30.81
N THR A 290 -23.93 0.94 -29.92
CA THR A 290 -23.67 0.56 -28.53
C THR A 290 -24.05 -0.90 -28.31
N PHE A 291 -23.17 -1.63 -27.63
CA PHE A 291 -23.40 -3.01 -27.21
C PHE A 291 -23.54 -3.03 -25.70
N GLU A 292 -24.70 -3.45 -25.21
CA GLU A 292 -24.97 -3.64 -23.80
C GLU A 292 -25.13 -5.14 -23.51
N VAL A 293 -24.40 -5.66 -22.53
CA VAL A 293 -24.59 -7.03 -22.03
C VAL A 293 -24.88 -6.96 -20.55
N ALA A 294 -26.06 -7.43 -20.14
CA ALA A 294 -26.47 -7.51 -18.74
C ALA A 294 -26.74 -8.96 -18.35
N GLY A 295 -26.19 -9.47 -17.24
CA GLY A 295 -26.46 -10.84 -16.79
C GLY A 295 -25.75 -11.17 -15.48
N THR A 296 -25.89 -12.43 -15.04
CA THR A 296 -25.35 -12.88 -13.75
C THR A 296 -24.11 -13.75 -13.92
N ILE A 297 -23.00 -13.38 -13.28
CA ILE A 297 -21.78 -14.19 -13.22
C ILE A 297 -21.69 -14.88 -11.85
N PRO A 298 -21.66 -16.23 -11.81
CA PRO A 298 -21.36 -16.95 -10.58
C PRO A 298 -19.85 -16.95 -10.31
N PHE A 299 -19.45 -16.79 -9.06
CA PHE A 299 -18.06 -16.93 -8.65
C PHE A 299 -17.94 -17.53 -7.25
N THR A 300 -16.78 -18.12 -6.93
CA THR A 300 -16.52 -18.72 -5.62
C THR A 300 -15.25 -18.11 -5.04
N VAL A 301 -15.35 -17.53 -3.85
CA VAL A 301 -14.22 -16.90 -3.16
C VAL A 301 -14.18 -17.44 -1.75
N PHE A 302 -13.04 -18.01 -1.36
CA PHE A 302 -12.85 -18.65 -0.05
C PHE A 302 -13.96 -19.66 0.28
N GLU A 303 -14.24 -20.58 -0.65
CA GLU A 303 -15.29 -21.62 -0.55
C GLU A 303 -16.75 -21.10 -0.51
N LYS A 304 -16.97 -19.78 -0.54
CA LYS A 304 -18.30 -19.16 -0.54
C LYS A 304 -18.71 -18.78 -1.96
N LYS A 305 -19.94 -19.11 -2.34
CA LYS A 305 -20.51 -18.84 -3.68
C LYS A 305 -21.26 -17.51 -3.70
N PHE A 306 -21.11 -16.80 -4.80
CA PHE A 306 -21.72 -15.49 -5.04
C PHE A 306 -22.26 -15.40 -6.47
N ASP A 307 -23.28 -14.57 -6.66
CA ASP A 307 -23.84 -14.20 -7.96
C ASP A 307 -23.68 -12.67 -8.13
N THR A 308 -23.13 -12.23 -9.26
CA THR A 308 -22.95 -10.80 -9.58
C THR A 308 -23.68 -10.40 -10.83
N GLN A 309 -24.44 -9.32 -10.76
CA GLN A 309 -24.98 -8.65 -11.94
C GLN A 309 -23.87 -7.84 -12.60
N VAL A 310 -23.62 -8.13 -13.87
CA VAL A 310 -22.63 -7.44 -14.69
C VAL A 310 -23.34 -6.72 -15.81
N THR A 311 -22.98 -5.45 -16.02
CA THR A 311 -23.35 -4.65 -17.19
C THR A 311 -22.09 -4.25 -17.94
N MET A 312 -22.04 -4.50 -19.24
CA MET A 312 -20.95 -4.07 -20.12
C MET A 312 -21.54 -3.16 -21.17
N THR A 313 -20.97 -1.97 -21.39
CA THR A 313 -21.33 -1.07 -22.49
C THR A 313 -20.10 -0.81 -23.36
N ILE A 314 -20.17 -1.13 -24.64
CA ILE A 314 -19.10 -0.86 -25.62
C ILE A 314 -19.59 0.19 -26.61
N ASP A 315 -18.81 1.25 -26.81
CA ASP A 315 -19.02 2.24 -27.89
C ASP A 315 -17.78 2.35 -28.82
N ASN A 316 -17.64 3.45 -29.58
CA ASN A 316 -16.54 3.66 -30.51
C ASN A 316 -15.28 4.32 -29.89
N LEU A 317 -15.34 4.74 -28.63
CA LEU A 317 -14.29 5.42 -27.87
C LEU A 317 -13.77 4.55 -26.71
N GLU A 318 -14.67 3.88 -25.99
CA GLU A 318 -14.35 3.10 -24.80
C GLU A 318 -15.30 1.91 -24.56
N ALA A 319 -14.89 1.01 -23.66
CA ALA A 319 -15.73 -0.04 -23.11
C ALA A 319 -15.82 0.16 -21.59
N SER A 320 -17.03 0.30 -21.07
CA SER A 320 -17.34 0.49 -19.65
C SER A 320 -17.95 -0.79 -19.07
N PHE A 321 -17.54 -1.12 -17.85
CA PHE A 321 -18.02 -2.29 -17.11
C PHE A 321 -18.60 -1.83 -15.76
N GLY A 322 -19.87 -2.14 -15.51
CA GLY A 322 -20.52 -2.01 -14.21
C GLY A 322 -20.71 -3.38 -13.59
N VAL A 323 -20.41 -3.52 -12.30
CA VAL A 323 -20.64 -4.77 -11.57
C VAL A 323 -21.34 -4.47 -10.25
N GLN A 324 -22.36 -5.27 -9.95
CA GLN A 324 -23.13 -5.21 -8.71
C GLN A 324 -23.28 -6.63 -8.13
N VAL A 325 -22.91 -6.82 -6.86
CA VAL A 325 -23.07 -8.11 -6.16
C VAL A 325 -24.52 -8.29 -5.71
N GLU A 326 -25.10 -9.47 -5.93
CA GLU A 326 -26.46 -9.78 -5.49
C GLU A 326 -26.44 -10.29 -4.03
N GLY A 327 -27.12 -9.58 -3.12
CA GLY A 327 -27.10 -9.85 -1.66
C GLY A 327 -26.23 -8.85 -0.89
N SER A 328 -26.80 -7.66 -0.62
CA SER A 328 -26.13 -6.43 -0.14
C SER A 328 -25.42 -6.51 1.22
N ASP A 329 -25.54 -7.61 1.95
CA ASP A 329 -25.09 -7.73 3.35
C ASP A 329 -24.07 -8.87 3.56
N MET A 330 -23.58 -9.48 2.47
CA MET A 330 -22.63 -10.60 2.57
C MET A 330 -21.18 -10.12 2.47
N THR A 331 -20.46 -10.11 3.59
CA THR A 331 -19.02 -9.86 3.63
C THR A 331 -18.21 -11.06 3.09
N LEU A 332 -17.03 -10.78 2.52
CA LEU A 332 -16.04 -11.83 2.24
C LEU A 332 -15.54 -12.42 3.57
N PRO A 333 -15.36 -13.74 3.68
CA PRO A 333 -14.75 -14.32 4.86
C PRO A 333 -13.29 -13.88 4.97
N THR A 334 -12.86 -13.59 6.19
CA THR A 334 -11.51 -13.12 6.51
C THR A 334 -10.49 -14.25 6.35
N PRO A 335 -9.25 -14.00 5.89
CA PRO A 335 -8.20 -15.02 5.84
C PRO A 335 -7.99 -15.66 7.23
N THR A 336 -7.84 -16.99 7.30
CA THR A 336 -7.89 -17.77 8.55
C THR A 336 -6.83 -17.38 9.61
N LEU A 337 -5.75 -16.72 9.20
CA LEU A 337 -4.67 -16.24 10.07
C LEU A 337 -4.83 -14.76 10.51
N MET A 338 -5.60 -13.94 9.77
CA MET A 338 -5.74 -12.49 10.00
C MET A 338 -7.14 -12.15 10.55
N LYS A 339 -7.38 -12.50 11.82
CA LYS A 339 -8.72 -12.39 12.44
C LYS A 339 -9.26 -10.96 12.55
N GLY A 340 -8.39 -9.96 12.49
CA GLY A 340 -8.74 -8.55 12.63
C GLY A 340 -8.96 -7.82 11.31
N VAL A 341 -8.73 -8.45 10.16
CA VAL A 341 -9.02 -7.85 8.85
C VAL A 341 -10.43 -8.24 8.46
N HIS A 342 -11.31 -7.26 8.25
CA HIS A 342 -12.71 -7.46 7.90
C HIS A 342 -12.99 -6.80 6.55
N PHE A 343 -13.57 -7.54 5.61
CA PHE A 343 -13.95 -7.01 4.30
C PHE A 343 -15.36 -6.43 4.35
N ASP A 344 -15.49 -5.12 4.17
CA ASP A 344 -16.75 -4.38 4.26
C ASP A 344 -17.58 -4.46 2.99
N SER A 345 -16.91 -4.35 1.84
CA SER A 345 -17.55 -4.42 0.54
C SER A 345 -16.58 -4.95 -0.50
N PHE A 346 -17.09 -5.49 -1.59
CA PHE A 346 -16.28 -5.94 -2.71
C PHE A 346 -17.10 -5.94 -4.00
N GLY A 347 -16.44 -5.76 -5.13
CA GLY A 347 -16.97 -5.83 -6.48
C GLY A 347 -16.03 -6.64 -7.37
N VAL A 348 -16.56 -7.17 -8.48
CA VAL A 348 -15.76 -7.89 -9.48
C VAL A 348 -15.40 -6.90 -10.59
N GLY A 349 -14.13 -6.84 -10.97
CA GLY A 349 -13.65 -6.10 -12.14
C GLY A 349 -13.21 -7.09 -13.23
N ILE A 350 -13.68 -6.87 -14.45
CA ILE A 350 -13.26 -7.65 -15.63
C ILE A 350 -12.70 -6.66 -16.66
N GLY A 351 -11.40 -6.77 -16.94
CA GLY A 351 -10.74 -6.05 -18.02
C GLY A 351 -10.45 -6.98 -19.18
N VAL A 352 -10.97 -6.67 -20.38
CA VAL A 352 -10.65 -7.39 -21.62
C VAL A 352 -9.83 -6.47 -22.52
N PHE A 353 -8.67 -6.94 -22.95
CA PHE A 353 -7.72 -6.22 -23.78
C PHE A 353 -7.65 -6.88 -25.16
N PHE A 354 -7.63 -6.07 -26.22
CA PHE A 354 -7.67 -6.58 -27.60
C PHE A 354 -6.29 -6.66 -28.26
N GLU A 355 -5.29 -5.89 -27.81
CA GLU A 355 -3.94 -5.87 -28.39
C GLU A 355 -2.84 -5.64 -27.32
N PRO A 356 -2.11 -6.68 -26.87
CA PRO A 356 -2.32 -8.09 -27.18
C PRO A 356 -3.64 -8.61 -26.56
N PRO A 357 -4.27 -9.64 -27.14
CA PRO A 357 -5.45 -10.27 -26.55
C PRO A 357 -5.17 -10.76 -25.13
N GLY A 358 -5.97 -10.32 -24.16
CA GLY A 358 -5.85 -10.73 -22.76
C GLY A 358 -7.10 -10.41 -21.95
N ALA A 359 -7.28 -11.09 -20.83
CA ALA A 359 -8.34 -10.77 -19.87
C ALA A 359 -7.78 -10.83 -18.45
N VAL A 360 -8.13 -9.85 -17.63
CA VAL A 360 -7.83 -9.85 -16.19
C VAL A 360 -9.16 -9.83 -15.45
N VAL A 361 -9.37 -10.82 -14.60
CA VAL A 361 -10.51 -10.88 -13.68
C VAL A 361 -9.97 -10.72 -12.27
N GLY A 362 -10.51 -9.75 -11.54
CA GLY A 362 -10.15 -9.54 -10.15
C GLY A 362 -11.31 -9.04 -9.33
N LEU A 363 -11.16 -9.09 -8.01
CA LEU A 363 -12.09 -8.49 -7.06
C LEU A 363 -11.43 -7.23 -6.53
N SER A 364 -12.19 -6.18 -6.30
CA SER A 364 -11.72 -4.99 -5.60
C SER A 364 -12.78 -4.54 -4.60
N GLY A 365 -12.39 -4.06 -3.43
CA GLY A 365 -13.34 -3.72 -2.39
C GLY A 365 -12.75 -2.89 -1.27
N GLN A 366 -13.55 -2.64 -0.23
CA GLN A 366 -13.12 -1.94 0.98
C GLN A 366 -12.98 -2.89 2.16
N LEU A 367 -12.01 -2.63 3.03
CA LEU A 367 -11.76 -3.36 4.28
C LEU A 367 -11.59 -2.41 5.47
N HIS A 368 -11.78 -2.94 6.67
CA HIS A 368 -11.31 -2.33 7.90
C HIS A 368 -10.50 -3.30 8.74
N ILE A 369 -9.71 -2.76 9.68
CA ILE A 369 -8.94 -3.54 10.63
C ILE A 369 -9.39 -3.23 12.06
N GLY A 370 -9.65 -4.27 12.86
CA GLY A 370 -10.12 -4.16 14.24
C GLY A 370 -11.64 -4.28 14.38
N ASP A 371 -12.14 -4.19 15.62
CA ASP A 371 -13.56 -4.41 15.91
C ASP A 371 -14.38 -3.12 15.73
N ALA A 372 -15.19 -3.09 14.67
CA ALA A 372 -16.09 -1.98 14.37
C ALA A 372 -17.13 -1.72 15.47
N ALA A 373 -17.55 -2.75 16.22
CA ALA A 373 -18.61 -2.61 17.24
C ALA A 373 -18.12 -1.93 18.53
N SER A 374 -16.82 -2.01 18.83
CA SER A 374 -16.20 -1.36 19.99
C SER A 374 -15.59 0.00 19.66
N GLY A 375 -15.58 0.42 18.39
CA GLY A 375 -14.95 1.67 17.93
C GLY A 375 -13.43 1.61 17.92
N ALA A 376 -12.84 0.41 18.03
CA ALA A 376 -11.41 0.15 18.08
C ALA A 376 -10.87 -0.22 16.69
N GLN A 377 -11.10 0.65 15.71
CA GLN A 377 -10.62 0.47 14.33
C GLN A 377 -9.25 1.12 14.14
N VAL A 378 -8.37 0.45 13.38
CA VAL A 378 -7.14 1.06 12.89
C VAL A 378 -7.52 2.03 11.77
N ALA A 379 -7.03 3.26 11.83
CA ALA A 379 -7.27 4.24 10.79
C ALA A 379 -6.48 3.83 9.53
N LEU A 380 -7.19 3.71 8.40
CA LEU A 380 -6.61 3.43 7.09
C LEU A 380 -6.82 4.65 6.20
N ASP A 381 -5.74 5.15 5.61
CA ASP A 381 -5.79 6.22 4.62
C ASP A 381 -6.27 5.72 3.23
N ASP A 382 -6.11 4.42 2.98
CA ASP A 382 -6.69 3.68 1.85
C ASP A 382 -7.26 2.36 2.38
N ASP A 383 -8.57 2.17 2.25
CA ASP A 383 -9.30 0.98 2.66
C ASP A 383 -9.43 -0.05 1.53
N SER A 384 -8.82 0.19 0.36
CA SER A 384 -9.01 -0.64 -0.82
C SER A 384 -8.13 -1.90 -0.85
N PHE A 385 -8.72 -3.01 -1.31
CA PHE A 385 -7.99 -4.25 -1.61
C PHE A 385 -8.27 -4.74 -3.01
N VAL A 386 -7.34 -5.55 -3.55
CA VAL A 386 -7.52 -6.29 -4.80
C VAL A 386 -7.19 -7.77 -4.62
N VAL A 387 -8.01 -8.61 -5.26
CA VAL A 387 -7.81 -10.04 -5.44
C VAL A 387 -7.65 -10.32 -6.92
N VAL A 388 -6.53 -10.94 -7.33
CA VAL A 388 -6.35 -11.45 -8.69
C VAL A 388 -6.88 -12.88 -8.74
N CYS A 389 -7.69 -13.20 -9.74
CA CYS A 389 -8.32 -14.51 -9.87
C CYS A 389 -7.86 -15.26 -11.13
N GLN A 390 -7.76 -16.59 -11.05
CA GLN A 390 -7.81 -17.49 -12.22
C GLN A 390 -9.27 -17.78 -12.56
N LEU A 391 -9.55 -18.21 -13.78
CA LEU A 391 -10.84 -18.83 -14.11
C LEU A 391 -10.72 -20.36 -13.97
N GLU A 392 -11.54 -20.96 -13.11
CA GLU A 392 -11.68 -22.42 -12.96
C GLU A 392 -13.16 -22.80 -13.12
N ASP A 393 -13.45 -23.74 -14.03
CA ASP A 393 -14.82 -24.11 -14.42
C ASP A 393 -15.76 -22.93 -14.77
N GLY A 394 -15.17 -21.84 -15.29
CA GLY A 394 -15.87 -20.63 -15.69
C GLY A 394 -16.28 -19.70 -14.54
N ALA A 395 -15.76 -19.94 -13.34
CA ALA A 395 -15.85 -19.07 -12.17
C ALA A 395 -14.47 -18.50 -11.81
N PRO A 396 -14.37 -17.21 -11.46
CA PRO A 396 -13.17 -16.63 -10.85
C PRO A 396 -12.82 -17.35 -9.53
N ASN A 397 -11.59 -17.88 -9.41
CA ASN A 397 -10.97 -18.45 -8.22
C ASN A 397 -9.77 -17.59 -7.76
N PRO A 398 -9.69 -17.15 -6.50
CA PRO A 398 -8.60 -16.29 -6.00
C PRO A 398 -7.21 -16.91 -6.09
N LEU A 399 -6.28 -16.27 -6.80
CA LEU A 399 -4.87 -16.68 -6.86
C LEU A 399 -3.95 -15.81 -6.00
N TYR A 400 -4.26 -14.52 -5.84
CA TYR A 400 -3.42 -13.56 -5.15
C TYR A 400 -4.26 -12.46 -4.50
N VAL A 401 -3.91 -12.05 -3.28
CA VAL A 401 -4.53 -10.92 -2.57
C VAL A 401 -3.43 -9.94 -2.23
N SER A 402 -3.68 -8.65 -2.46
CA SER A 402 -2.81 -7.59 -1.97
C SER A 402 -3.58 -6.37 -1.50
N PHE A 403 -3.05 -5.72 -0.48
CA PHE A 403 -3.57 -4.45 0.03
C PHE A 403 -2.43 -3.62 0.61
N TYR A 404 -2.64 -2.31 0.62
CA TYR A 404 -1.66 -1.31 1.05
C TYR A 404 -2.18 -0.60 2.29
N VAL A 405 -1.32 -0.44 3.30
CA VAL A 405 -1.62 0.32 4.51
C VAL A 405 -0.59 1.44 4.66
N PRO A 406 -0.98 2.72 4.50
CA PRO A 406 -0.03 3.84 4.47
C PRO A 406 0.74 4.02 5.78
N GLN A 407 0.06 3.87 6.92
CA GLN A 407 0.68 3.96 8.24
C GLN A 407 -0.04 3.07 9.26
N MET A 408 0.71 2.45 10.16
CA MET A 408 0.20 1.57 11.21
C MET A 408 1.15 1.54 12.41
N GLN A 409 0.65 1.46 13.65
CA GLN A 409 1.51 1.25 14.82
C GLN A 409 1.77 -0.25 15.07
N LEU A 410 2.84 -0.62 15.75
CA LEU A 410 3.11 -2.03 16.10
C LEU A 410 1.97 -2.71 16.87
N THR A 411 1.22 -1.96 17.67
CA THR A 411 0.00 -2.42 18.36
C THR A 411 -1.13 -2.79 17.40
N ASP A 412 -1.21 -2.11 16.27
CA ASP A 412 -2.24 -2.33 15.25
C ASP A 412 -1.94 -3.59 14.45
N VAL A 413 -0.66 -3.94 14.25
CA VAL A 413 -0.25 -5.24 13.68
C VAL A 413 -0.75 -6.40 14.55
N ILE A 414 -0.71 -6.26 15.88
CA ILE A 414 -1.29 -7.27 16.78
C ILE A 414 -2.81 -7.35 16.58
N THR A 415 -3.46 -6.21 16.34
CA THR A 415 -4.90 -6.14 16.05
C THR A 415 -5.24 -6.91 14.75
N ILE A 416 -4.42 -6.84 13.70
CA ILE A 416 -4.57 -7.63 12.45
C ILE A 416 -4.70 -9.12 12.73
N PHE A 417 -3.85 -9.69 13.58
CA PHE A 417 -3.81 -11.14 13.82
C PHE A 417 -4.79 -11.61 14.91
N THR A 418 -5.13 -10.73 15.86
CA THR A 418 -5.89 -11.11 17.08
C THR A 418 -7.32 -10.57 17.13
N ASN A 419 -7.65 -9.57 16.30
CA ASN A 419 -8.89 -8.79 16.39
C ASN A 419 -9.08 -8.11 17.77
N SER A 420 -8.00 -7.78 18.46
CA SER A 420 -8.02 -7.17 19.79
C SER A 420 -6.88 -6.16 19.92
N GLN A 421 -7.19 -5.00 20.50
CA GLN A 421 -6.20 -3.95 20.76
C GLN A 421 -5.13 -4.43 21.77
N CYS A 422 -3.87 -4.12 21.48
CA CYS A 422 -2.76 -4.35 22.41
C CYS A 422 -2.51 -3.07 23.23
N PRO A 423 -2.59 -3.10 24.58
CA PRO A 423 -2.46 -1.90 25.42
C PRO A 423 -0.99 -1.49 25.65
N LEU A 424 -0.10 -1.74 24.68
CA LEU A 424 1.33 -1.54 24.81
C LEU A 424 1.80 -0.41 23.89
N GLU A 425 2.02 0.80 24.41
CA GLU A 425 2.60 1.87 23.60
C GLU A 425 4.10 1.64 23.38
N LEU A 426 4.48 1.28 22.15
CA LEU A 426 5.85 1.22 21.68
C LEU A 426 6.02 2.26 20.56
N PRO A 427 7.15 3.00 20.50
CA PRO A 427 7.41 4.01 19.48
C PRO A 427 7.89 3.34 18.18
N VAL A 428 7.10 2.38 17.68
CA VAL A 428 7.37 1.63 16.47
C VAL A 428 6.18 1.82 15.54
N SER A 429 6.40 2.62 14.49
CA SER A 429 5.43 2.84 13.43
C SER A 429 5.90 2.16 12.15
N PHE A 430 4.97 1.54 11.44
CA PHE A 430 5.18 1.02 10.10
C PHE A 430 4.54 1.97 9.11
N ASN A 431 5.25 2.27 8.03
CA ASN A 431 4.84 3.14 6.95
C ASN A 431 4.95 2.38 5.62
N ASP A 432 4.12 2.74 4.66
CA ASP A 432 4.10 2.16 3.31
C ASP A 432 4.03 0.63 3.34
N MET A 433 3.14 0.09 4.18
CA MET A 433 3.03 -1.35 4.38
C MET A 433 2.32 -2.00 3.20
N PHE A 434 3.01 -2.92 2.56
CA PHE A 434 2.48 -3.75 1.51
C PHE A 434 2.23 -5.17 2.04
N PHE A 435 0.99 -5.66 1.94
CA PHE A 435 0.63 -7.02 2.31
C PHE A 435 0.29 -7.85 1.08
N GLN A 436 0.70 -9.12 1.10
CA GLN A 436 0.38 -10.05 0.04
C GLN A 436 0.15 -11.49 0.50
N TRP A 437 -0.67 -12.20 -0.26
CA TRP A 437 -0.92 -13.62 -0.14
C TRP A 437 -1.07 -14.24 -1.53
N SER A 438 -0.42 -15.39 -1.77
CA SER A 438 -0.68 -16.23 -2.96
C SER A 438 -1.25 -17.60 -2.59
N GLU A 439 -2.19 -18.09 -3.40
CA GLU A 439 -2.84 -19.40 -3.21
C GLU A 439 -1.84 -20.55 -3.42
N ASN A 440 -1.07 -20.49 -4.51
CA ASN A 440 -0.04 -21.47 -4.81
C ASN A 440 1.32 -21.00 -4.25
N PRO A 441 1.92 -21.71 -3.29
CA PRO A 441 3.23 -21.40 -2.73
C PRO A 441 4.39 -21.94 -3.60
N MET A 442 4.16 -22.40 -4.83
CA MET A 442 5.20 -22.97 -5.71
C MET A 442 5.24 -22.34 -7.11
N GLU A 443 4.21 -21.60 -7.52
CA GLU A 443 4.14 -20.95 -8.83
C GLU A 443 3.71 -19.49 -8.67
N PRO A 444 4.51 -18.53 -9.15
CA PRO A 444 4.14 -17.11 -9.07
C PRO A 444 3.01 -16.78 -10.05
N VAL A 445 2.12 -15.89 -9.63
CA VAL A 445 0.97 -15.43 -10.42
C VAL A 445 1.44 -14.28 -11.31
N VAL A 446 1.12 -14.30 -12.60
CA VAL A 446 1.37 -13.13 -13.46
C VAL A 446 0.41 -12.02 -13.05
N LEU A 447 0.95 -10.94 -12.49
CA LEU A 447 0.21 -9.77 -12.08
C LEU A 447 -0.25 -8.96 -13.31
N PRO A 448 -1.29 -8.12 -13.18
CA PRO A 448 -1.83 -7.32 -14.30
C PRO A 448 -0.82 -6.37 -14.97
N ASP A 449 0.31 -6.07 -14.30
CA ASP A 449 1.43 -5.29 -14.82
C ASP A 449 2.47 -6.13 -15.59
N GLY A 450 2.24 -7.44 -15.72
CA GLY A 450 3.13 -8.41 -16.35
C GLY A 450 4.28 -8.90 -15.47
N SER A 451 4.35 -8.45 -14.21
CA SER A 451 5.33 -8.94 -13.24
C SER A 451 4.88 -10.27 -12.62
N LEU A 452 5.80 -10.98 -11.97
CA LEU A 452 5.49 -12.20 -11.24
C LEU A 452 5.22 -11.85 -9.78
N SER A 453 4.09 -12.31 -9.25
CA SER A 453 3.75 -12.17 -7.84
C SER A 453 4.83 -12.86 -7.00
N PRO A 454 5.24 -12.29 -5.86
CA PRO A 454 6.05 -13.04 -4.92
C PRO A 454 5.20 -14.17 -4.29
N ILE A 455 5.85 -15.26 -3.94
CA ILE A 455 5.20 -16.53 -3.56
C ILE A 455 4.96 -16.57 -2.04
N GLY A 456 3.81 -17.09 -1.62
CA GLY A 456 3.45 -17.30 -0.21
C GLY A 456 2.84 -16.06 0.45
N TYR A 457 3.15 -15.88 1.73
CA TYR A 457 2.70 -14.74 2.53
C TYR A 457 3.85 -13.76 2.64
N GLY A 458 3.61 -12.48 2.43
CA GLY A 458 4.68 -11.50 2.60
C GLY A 458 4.16 -10.16 3.03
N PHE A 459 5.00 -9.43 3.75
CA PHE A 459 4.79 -8.01 3.92
C PHE A 459 6.10 -7.25 3.76
N LYS A 460 6.00 -6.08 3.15
CA LYS A 460 7.12 -5.14 3.04
C LYS A 460 6.68 -3.84 3.69
N CYS A 461 7.57 -3.21 4.42
CA CYS A 461 7.25 -1.93 5.04
C CYS A 461 8.51 -1.16 5.36
N ARG A 462 8.35 0.16 5.46
CA ARG A 462 9.26 0.97 6.25
C ARG A 462 8.84 0.85 7.71
N ALA A 463 9.80 0.67 8.61
CA ALA A 463 9.58 0.67 10.05
C ALA A 463 10.40 1.79 10.67
N ASP A 464 9.75 2.75 11.30
CA ASP A 464 10.40 3.78 12.08
C ASP A 464 10.35 3.39 13.56
N ILE A 465 11.53 3.20 14.15
CA ILE A 465 11.70 2.92 15.58
C ILE A 465 12.34 4.16 16.20
N LEU A 466 11.58 4.91 16.99
CA LEU A 466 11.95 6.25 17.44
C LEU A 466 12.31 7.17 16.25
N PHE A 467 13.58 7.55 16.12
CA PHE A 467 14.12 8.41 15.07
C PHE A 467 14.93 7.63 14.03
N LEU A 468 14.96 6.30 14.11
CA LEU A 468 15.68 5.41 13.20
C LEU A 468 14.70 4.78 12.19
N SER A 469 14.99 4.94 10.90
CA SER A 469 14.19 4.37 9.81
C SER A 469 14.82 3.11 9.25
N PHE A 470 14.06 2.02 9.30
CA PHE A 470 14.39 0.71 8.74
C PHE A 470 13.46 0.42 7.56
N TYR A 471 13.90 -0.44 6.65
CA TYR A 471 13.04 -1.08 5.67
C TYR A 471 13.11 -2.58 5.85
N GLY A 472 11.96 -3.24 5.95
CA GLY A 472 11.84 -4.69 6.10
C GLY A 472 11.06 -5.30 4.94
N ASP A 473 11.60 -6.34 4.34
CA ASP A 473 10.94 -7.25 3.40
C ASP A 473 10.89 -8.64 4.03
N VAL A 474 9.70 -9.13 4.36
CA VAL A 474 9.51 -10.45 4.97
C VAL A 474 8.60 -11.28 4.08
N ALA A 475 9.08 -12.44 3.67
CA ALA A 475 8.35 -13.45 2.93
C ALA A 475 8.38 -14.80 3.67
N ILE A 476 7.22 -15.43 3.77
CA ILE A 476 7.00 -16.74 4.37
C ILE A 476 6.42 -17.65 3.30
N ASP A 477 7.21 -18.64 2.94
CA ASP A 477 6.87 -19.72 2.02
C ASP A 477 6.66 -21.01 2.84
N PRO A 478 5.50 -21.68 2.78
CA PRO A 478 5.25 -22.93 3.49
C PRO A 478 6.23 -24.09 3.16
N THR A 479 6.88 -24.03 1.99
CA THR A 479 7.81 -25.05 1.47
C THR A 479 9.27 -24.63 1.65
N ASN A 480 9.61 -23.37 1.36
CA ASN A 480 10.97 -22.84 1.42
C ASN A 480 11.30 -22.12 2.75
N GLY A 481 10.29 -21.94 3.60
CA GLY A 481 10.31 -21.31 4.91
C GLY A 481 10.37 -19.78 4.87
N ILE A 482 11.11 -19.16 5.78
CA ILE A 482 11.12 -17.70 5.98
C ILE A 482 12.33 -17.09 5.28
N ASN A 483 12.10 -16.05 4.46
CA ASN A 483 13.11 -15.11 4.01
C ASN A 483 12.74 -13.71 4.54
N ALA A 484 13.64 -13.05 5.25
CA ALA A 484 13.46 -11.69 5.73
C ALA A 484 14.74 -10.89 5.49
N GLU A 485 14.61 -9.64 5.07
CA GLU A 485 15.71 -8.70 4.94
C GLU A 485 15.29 -7.35 5.54
N ILE A 486 15.99 -6.91 6.56
CA ILE A 486 15.76 -5.64 7.24
C ILE A 486 17.05 -4.83 7.13
N GLU A 487 16.97 -3.65 6.53
CA GLU A 487 18.09 -2.73 6.35
C GLU A 487 17.79 -1.34 6.92
N MET A 488 18.82 -0.65 7.41
CA MET A 488 18.77 0.74 7.86
C MET A 488 19.78 1.56 7.07
N ALA A 489 19.53 2.86 6.88
CA ALA A 489 20.54 3.76 6.31
C ALA A 489 21.70 3.96 7.32
N PRO A 490 22.95 4.15 6.87
CA PRO A 490 24.04 4.47 7.79
C PRO A 490 23.81 5.82 8.47
N LEU A 491 24.11 5.91 9.77
CA LEU A 491 24.07 7.12 10.57
C LEU A 491 25.49 7.56 10.91
N SER A 492 25.82 8.84 10.72
CA SER A 492 27.15 9.38 11.03
C SER A 492 27.06 10.78 11.62
N LEU A 493 27.73 10.98 12.76
CA LEU A 493 27.95 12.27 13.41
C LEU A 493 29.42 12.66 13.25
N GLY A 494 29.80 13.05 12.04
CA GLY A 494 31.19 13.32 11.68
C GLY A 494 32.08 12.08 11.82
N ASP A 495 33.32 12.28 12.28
CA ASP A 495 34.27 11.18 12.52
C ASP A 495 34.14 10.53 13.90
N LEU A 496 33.31 11.10 14.78
CA LEU A 496 33.16 10.70 16.17
C LEU A 496 32.30 9.46 16.35
N PHE A 497 31.13 9.43 15.71
CA PHE A 497 30.17 8.33 15.82
C PHE A 497 29.68 7.89 14.45
N LYS A 498 29.72 6.58 14.18
CA LYS A 498 29.17 5.98 12.97
C LYS A 498 28.42 4.71 13.34
N PHE A 499 27.23 4.54 12.79
CA PHE A 499 26.44 3.33 12.84
C PHE A 499 26.19 2.88 11.41
N GLY A 500 26.76 1.73 11.05
CA GLY A 500 26.85 1.25 9.69
C GLY A 500 26.70 -0.27 9.61
N GLY A 501 26.99 -0.81 8.44
CA GLY A 501 27.01 -2.24 8.18
C GLY A 501 27.30 -2.49 6.70
N ASP A 502 27.05 -3.71 6.24
CA ASP A 502 27.26 -4.10 4.84
C ASP A 502 25.98 -4.17 4.01
N GLY A 503 24.88 -3.59 4.52
CA GLY A 503 23.59 -3.47 3.84
C GLY A 503 23.75 -2.85 2.44
N LYS A 504 23.02 -3.39 1.47
CA LYS A 504 23.18 -3.03 0.05
C LYS A 504 22.34 -1.82 -0.35
N GLY A 505 21.53 -1.32 0.55
CA GLY A 505 20.53 -0.31 0.29
C GLY A 505 19.29 -0.95 -0.32
N VAL A 506 18.15 -0.38 0.02
CA VAL A 506 16.85 -0.81 -0.52
C VAL A 506 16.41 0.19 -1.56
N THR A 507 15.97 -0.33 -2.69
CA THR A 507 15.35 0.44 -3.75
C THR A 507 13.98 -0.11 -4.08
N ASP A 508 13.04 0.76 -4.41
CA ASP A 508 11.68 0.37 -4.82
C ASP A 508 11.24 1.11 -6.07
N LYS A 509 10.22 0.59 -6.76
CA LYS A 509 9.67 1.22 -7.96
C LYS A 509 8.65 2.29 -7.59
N VAL A 510 8.82 3.45 -8.19
CA VAL A 510 7.92 4.60 -8.02
C VAL A 510 7.41 5.12 -9.36
N ASP A 511 6.25 5.75 -9.33
CA ASP A 511 5.67 6.46 -10.47
C ASP A 511 6.49 7.73 -10.83
N ALA A 512 6.06 8.46 -11.86
CA ALA A 512 6.74 9.69 -12.30
C ALA A 512 6.71 10.84 -11.27
N ALA A 513 5.86 10.75 -10.23
CA ALA A 513 5.76 11.71 -9.13
C ALA A 513 6.51 11.25 -7.87
N GLY A 514 7.10 10.05 -7.86
CA GLY A 514 7.83 9.48 -6.73
C GLY A 514 6.94 8.71 -5.74
N ASN A 515 5.69 8.41 -6.08
CA ASN A 515 4.83 7.59 -5.23
C ASN A 515 5.11 6.09 -5.46
N PRO A 516 5.06 5.23 -4.43
CA PRO A 516 5.14 3.78 -4.59
C PRO A 516 4.13 3.27 -5.63
N ILE A 517 4.54 2.32 -6.47
CA ILE A 517 3.62 1.73 -7.44
C ILE A 517 2.70 0.72 -6.75
N ASN A 518 1.43 1.11 -6.67
CA ASN A 518 0.34 0.31 -6.12
C ASN A 518 0.03 -0.91 -6.99
N ASN A 519 0.47 -2.08 -6.56
CA ASN A 519 0.05 -3.39 -7.09
C ASN A 519 -1.28 -3.90 -6.47
N ASN A 520 -1.85 -3.16 -5.52
CA ASN A 520 -3.20 -3.35 -4.97
C ASN A 520 -4.30 -2.74 -5.87
N GLN A 521 -4.00 -2.36 -7.11
CA GLN A 521 -4.98 -1.86 -8.07
C GLN A 521 -4.90 -2.65 -9.38
N LEU A 522 -6.07 -3.01 -9.94
CA LEU A 522 -6.13 -3.62 -11.27
C LEU A 522 -5.77 -2.55 -12.31
N ALA A 523 -4.72 -2.78 -13.11
CA ALA A 523 -4.37 -1.91 -14.23
C ALA A 523 -5.37 -2.08 -15.39
N THR A 524 -6.54 -1.46 -15.26
CA THR A 524 -7.69 -1.62 -16.17
C THR A 524 -7.67 -0.66 -17.36
N THR A 525 -6.75 0.32 -17.37
CA THR A 525 -6.61 1.30 -18.46
C THR A 525 -5.21 1.27 -19.07
N ALA A 526 -5.11 1.62 -20.37
CA ALA A 526 -3.83 1.73 -21.06
C ALA A 526 -2.89 2.77 -20.42
N ALA A 527 -3.44 3.82 -19.79
CA ALA A 527 -2.67 4.85 -19.10
C ALA A 527 -1.99 4.31 -17.82
N MET A 528 -2.71 3.51 -17.02
CA MET A 528 -2.14 2.85 -15.83
C MET A 528 -1.04 1.85 -16.22
N GLN A 529 -1.24 1.10 -17.31
CA GLN A 529 -0.23 0.18 -17.83
C GLN A 529 1.03 0.90 -18.34
N GLN A 530 0.87 2.08 -18.95
CA GLN A 530 1.99 2.91 -19.40
C GLN A 530 2.73 3.53 -18.19
N ALA A 531 2.03 4.00 -17.16
CA ALA A 531 2.64 4.49 -15.93
C ALA A 531 3.46 3.40 -15.20
N ASN A 532 2.97 2.15 -15.18
CA ASN A 532 3.72 1.01 -14.62
C ASN A 532 4.96 0.66 -15.47
N LYS A 533 4.87 0.78 -16.81
CA LYS A 533 6.03 0.59 -17.71
C LYS A 533 7.07 1.70 -17.59
N ASP A 534 6.64 2.92 -17.36
CA ASP A 534 7.50 4.11 -17.23
C ASP A 534 8.04 4.29 -15.79
N SER A 535 7.77 3.31 -14.92
CA SER A 535 8.24 3.27 -13.54
C SER A 535 9.76 3.47 -13.42
N THR A 536 10.16 4.21 -12.39
CA THR A 536 11.57 4.44 -12.08
C THR A 536 11.92 3.86 -10.72
N VAL A 537 13.20 3.69 -10.43
CA VAL A 537 13.68 3.13 -9.17
C VAL A 537 14.10 4.26 -8.24
N GLN A 538 13.50 4.32 -7.06
CA GLN A 538 13.89 5.23 -5.98
C GLN A 538 14.68 4.49 -4.91
N GLN A 539 15.74 5.12 -4.41
CA GLN A 539 16.48 4.62 -3.26
C GLN A 539 15.73 4.98 -1.97
N LEU A 540 15.21 3.96 -1.29
CA LEU A 540 14.51 4.08 -0.01
C LEU A 540 15.49 4.09 1.17
N VAL A 541 16.52 3.23 1.09
CA VAL A 541 17.57 3.10 2.10
C VAL A 541 18.93 3.19 1.41
N ALA A 542 19.80 4.06 1.93
CA ALA A 542 21.17 4.19 1.44
C ALA A 542 22.01 2.96 1.82
N ALA A 543 22.88 2.51 0.92
CA ALA A 543 23.80 1.40 1.18
C ALA A 543 24.83 1.74 2.28
N GLY A 544 25.34 0.71 2.96
CA GLY A 544 26.40 0.83 3.98
C GLY A 544 25.90 0.93 5.42
N GLY A 545 24.61 0.71 5.66
CA GLY A 545 24.02 0.63 6.99
C GLY A 545 23.84 -0.79 7.51
N PRO A 546 23.35 -0.95 8.76
CA PRO A 546 23.07 -2.26 9.37
C PRO A 546 22.08 -3.09 8.56
N VAL A 547 22.28 -4.42 8.57
CA VAL A 547 21.42 -5.38 7.89
C VAL A 547 21.19 -6.64 8.74
N LEU A 548 19.94 -7.09 8.76
CA LEU A 548 19.50 -8.36 9.30
C LEU A 548 18.83 -9.16 8.18
N LYS A 549 19.39 -10.30 7.82
CA LYS A 549 18.80 -11.26 6.88
C LYS A 549 18.48 -12.56 7.60
N ILE A 550 17.29 -13.08 7.38
CA ILE A 550 16.87 -14.42 7.78
C ILE A 550 16.54 -15.17 6.50
N GLN A 551 17.03 -16.39 6.34
CA GLN A 551 16.62 -17.29 5.26
C GLN A 551 16.59 -18.71 5.82
N THR A 552 15.59 -19.52 5.53
CA THR A 552 15.55 -20.92 6.04
C THR A 552 15.90 -21.95 4.99
N SER A 553 15.95 -21.55 3.72
CA SER A 553 16.21 -22.44 2.58
C SER A 553 17.71 -22.71 2.37
N ALA A 554 18.59 -21.81 2.81
CA ALA A 554 20.05 -21.97 2.70
C ALA A 554 20.80 -21.29 3.87
N SER A 555 22.01 -21.77 4.16
CA SER A 555 22.91 -21.18 5.17
C SER A 555 23.71 -20.00 4.58
N PRO A 556 23.98 -18.91 5.33
CA PRO A 556 23.64 -18.71 6.74
C PRO A 556 22.14 -18.40 6.93
N TYR A 557 21.52 -19.11 7.88
CA TYR A 557 20.08 -18.97 8.12
C TYR A 557 19.69 -17.65 8.78
N LEU A 558 20.65 -17.03 9.45
CA LEU A 558 20.58 -15.73 10.08
C LEU A 558 21.90 -15.03 9.78
N TYR A 559 21.83 -13.85 9.18
CA TYR A 559 22.97 -12.99 8.92
C TYR A 559 22.65 -11.62 9.52
N LEU A 560 23.36 -11.25 10.57
CA LEU A 560 23.27 -9.93 11.16
C LEU A 560 24.62 -9.25 10.95
N ASN A 561 24.60 -8.08 10.35
CA ASN A 561 25.77 -7.22 10.22
C ASN A 561 25.40 -5.82 10.66
N ALA A 562 26.02 -5.38 11.74
CA ALA A 562 25.98 -4.01 12.20
C ALA A 562 27.39 -3.68 12.68
N SER A 563 27.84 -2.47 12.37
CA SER A 563 29.10 -1.92 12.86
C SER A 563 28.79 -0.62 13.56
N VAL A 564 29.21 -0.51 14.81
CA VAL A 564 29.17 0.75 15.56
C VAL A 564 30.61 1.18 15.77
N SER A 565 30.89 2.47 15.59
CA SER A 565 32.15 3.07 15.97
C SER A 565 31.91 4.34 16.76
N LEU A 566 32.61 4.47 17.89
CA LEU A 566 32.69 5.67 18.70
C LEU A 566 34.16 5.87 19.11
N LEU A 567 34.72 7.08 18.93
CA LEU A 567 36.07 7.43 19.37
C LEU A 567 37.19 6.47 18.89
N GLU A 568 37.15 6.07 17.61
CA GLU A 568 38.06 5.12 16.92
C GLU A 568 37.90 3.62 17.23
N ILE A 569 37.00 3.20 18.12
CA ILE A 569 36.69 1.77 18.22
C ILE A 569 36.00 1.29 16.94
N VAL A 570 36.51 0.18 16.39
CA VAL A 570 35.97 -0.49 15.20
C VAL A 570 35.54 -1.90 15.58
N ASN A 571 34.27 -2.24 15.33
CA ASN A 571 33.72 -3.60 15.32
C ASN A 571 33.57 -4.34 16.67
N GLU A 572 32.81 -3.78 17.62
CA GLU A 572 32.31 -4.54 18.77
C GLU A 572 30.94 -5.20 18.48
N GLN A 573 30.68 -6.41 19.00
CA GLN A 573 29.35 -7.01 18.96
C GLN A 573 28.43 -6.27 19.95
N LEU A 574 27.44 -5.55 19.42
CA LEU A 574 26.57 -4.68 20.21
C LEU A 574 25.31 -5.43 20.68
N THR A 575 25.03 -5.37 21.98
CA THR A 575 23.67 -5.60 22.50
C THR A 575 23.06 -4.24 22.82
N ALA A 576 22.01 -3.85 22.11
CA ALA A 576 21.29 -2.60 22.35
C ALA A 576 19.89 -2.86 22.95
N GLN A 577 19.46 -2.00 23.86
CA GLN A 577 18.09 -1.97 24.38
C GLN A 577 17.37 -0.74 23.86
N ILE A 578 16.09 -0.89 23.53
CA ILE A 578 15.25 0.21 23.03
C ILE A 578 14.10 0.42 24.01
N THR A 579 13.91 1.67 24.43
CA THR A 579 12.83 2.11 25.30
C THR A 579 11.90 3.06 24.53
N SER A 580 10.86 3.58 25.19
CA SER A 580 9.95 4.56 24.56
C SER A 580 10.59 5.91 24.23
N THR A 581 11.80 6.19 24.73
CA THR A 581 12.46 7.51 24.59
C THR A 581 13.92 7.45 24.16
N ALA A 582 14.58 6.29 24.21
CA ALA A 582 16.02 6.19 23.94
C ALA A 582 16.46 4.80 23.46
N VAL A 583 17.60 4.78 22.76
CA VAL A 583 18.39 3.56 22.44
C VAL A 583 19.63 3.54 23.34
N THR A 584 19.84 2.46 24.10
CA THR A 584 21.01 2.28 24.98
C THR A 584 21.87 1.11 24.52
N PHE A 585 23.19 1.26 24.62
CA PHE A 585 24.15 0.23 24.29
C PHE A 585 25.47 0.44 25.06
N ASP A 586 26.22 -0.63 25.30
CA ASP A 586 27.50 -0.59 25.99
C ASP A 586 28.66 -0.82 25.02
N LEU A 587 29.79 -0.15 25.25
CA LEU A 587 31.04 -0.31 24.49
C LEU A 587 32.18 -0.70 25.42
N ASP A 588 32.95 -1.73 25.05
CA ASP A 588 34.12 -2.18 25.82
C ASP A 588 35.41 -1.58 25.23
N PHE A 589 36.09 -0.72 26.00
CA PHE A 589 37.39 -0.17 25.63
C PHE A 589 38.57 -0.96 26.24
N GLY A 590 38.31 -2.20 26.66
CA GLY A 590 39.29 -3.08 27.26
C GLY A 590 39.90 -2.47 28.52
N ALA A 591 41.22 -2.63 28.68
CA ALA A 591 41.95 -2.18 29.87
C ALA A 591 42.10 -0.64 29.98
N ILE A 592 41.61 0.13 29.01
CA ILE A 592 41.67 1.61 29.07
C ILE A 592 40.62 2.14 30.04
N LEU A 593 39.42 1.58 30.02
CA LEU A 593 38.35 1.91 30.96
C LEU A 593 38.28 0.87 32.07
N THR A 594 37.80 1.27 33.25
CA THR A 594 37.59 0.34 34.35
C THR A 594 36.28 -0.43 34.21
N GLU A 595 35.32 0.14 33.47
CA GLU A 595 34.00 -0.42 33.19
C GLU A 595 33.62 -0.11 31.74
N GLN A 596 32.60 -0.82 31.22
CA GLN A 596 32.07 -0.54 29.89
C GLN A 596 31.48 0.88 29.82
N MET A 597 31.63 1.53 28.67
CA MET A 597 31.03 2.83 28.41
C MET A 597 29.56 2.63 28.02
N THR A 598 28.65 3.01 28.91
CA THR A 598 27.21 2.99 28.62
C THR A 598 26.83 4.23 27.83
N CYS A 599 26.28 4.01 26.65
CA CYS A 599 25.85 5.03 25.70
C CYS A 599 24.33 5.08 25.61
N THR A 600 23.76 6.28 25.50
CA THR A 600 22.32 6.53 25.35
C THR A 600 22.10 7.56 24.25
N LEU A 601 21.33 7.18 23.24
CA LEU A 601 20.95 8.03 22.11
C LEU A 601 19.46 8.41 22.24
N THR A 602 19.18 9.72 22.39
CA THR A 602 17.81 10.25 22.61
C THR A 602 17.23 10.98 21.39
N GLY A 603 18.06 11.28 20.41
CA GLY A 603 17.71 11.88 19.12
C GLY A 603 18.82 11.62 18.10
N LEU A 604 18.58 11.94 16.82
CA LEU A 604 19.57 11.72 15.73
C LEU A 604 20.89 12.45 15.96
N ASP A 605 20.87 13.50 16.77
CA ASP A 605 21.95 14.41 17.05
C ASP A 605 22.33 14.46 18.54
N ASN A 606 21.78 13.60 19.40
CA ASN A 606 21.99 13.70 20.84
C ASN A 606 22.41 12.36 21.48
N LEU A 607 23.71 12.20 21.68
CA LEU A 607 24.33 11.05 22.35
C LEU A 607 24.90 11.46 23.70
N THR A 608 24.61 10.69 24.74
CA THR A 608 25.28 10.80 26.04
C THR A 608 25.94 9.49 26.40
N ALA A 609 27.10 9.53 27.05
CA ALA A 609 27.81 8.37 27.53
C ALA A 609 28.34 8.58 28.95
N THR A 610 28.40 7.51 29.72
CA THR A 610 29.00 7.46 31.06
C THR A 610 30.02 6.33 31.11
N PHE A 611 31.18 6.60 31.70
CA PHE A 611 32.27 5.64 31.80
C PHE A 611 33.18 5.97 32.98
N SER A 612 34.03 5.02 33.36
CA SER A 612 35.00 5.20 34.44
C SER A 612 36.41 4.83 33.97
N TYR A 613 37.41 5.58 34.42
CA TYR A 613 38.82 5.33 34.09
C TYR A 613 39.76 5.77 35.23
N GLY A 614 40.95 5.18 35.28
CA GLY A 614 41.98 5.52 36.26
C GLY A 614 42.86 6.69 35.81
N ILE A 615 43.19 7.60 36.72
CA ILE A 615 44.25 8.59 36.58
C ILE A 615 45.38 8.20 37.53
N ASP A 616 46.60 8.14 37.01
CA ASP A 616 47.85 8.02 37.75
C ASP A 616 48.82 9.09 37.21
N GLN A 617 48.66 10.35 37.67
CA GLN A 617 49.37 11.52 37.16
C GLN A 617 49.59 12.58 38.24
N SER A 618 50.72 13.32 38.14
CA SER A 618 51.00 14.49 38.96
C SER A 618 50.35 15.75 38.37
N ILE A 619 49.41 16.34 39.11
CA ILE A 619 48.70 17.58 38.74
C ILE A 619 49.44 18.78 39.31
N SER A 620 49.83 19.71 38.46
CA SER A 620 50.41 20.98 38.90
C SER A 620 49.32 21.90 39.45
N LEU A 621 49.51 22.38 40.68
CA LEU A 621 48.61 23.37 41.29
C LEU A 621 48.84 24.75 40.68
N PRO A 622 47.83 25.64 40.70
CA PRO A 622 47.93 26.95 40.07
C PRO A 622 49.02 27.81 40.73
N THR A 623 49.60 28.72 39.96
CA THR A 623 50.52 29.74 40.46
C THR A 623 49.73 30.98 40.89
N ILE A 624 50.01 31.50 42.08
CA ILE A 624 49.40 32.74 42.60
C ILE A 624 50.52 33.71 42.95
N ALA A 625 50.42 34.95 42.44
CA ALA A 625 51.46 35.98 42.62
C ALA A 625 52.87 35.47 42.28
N ASP A 626 53.01 34.78 41.14
CA ASP A 626 54.25 34.17 40.63
C ASP A 626 54.87 33.08 41.53
N VAL A 627 54.12 32.55 42.52
CA VAL A 627 54.55 31.42 43.35
C VAL A 627 53.67 30.18 43.10
N SER A 628 54.32 29.05 42.81
CA SER A 628 53.64 27.76 42.63
C SER A 628 53.11 27.24 43.97
N LEU A 629 51.88 26.73 43.97
CA LEU A 629 51.29 26.06 45.14
C LEU A 629 51.76 24.60 45.30
N GLY A 630 52.57 24.07 44.38
CA GLY A 630 53.08 22.69 44.40
C GLY A 630 52.38 21.76 43.41
N THR A 631 52.46 20.47 43.67
CA THR A 631 51.87 19.40 42.86
C THR A 631 51.07 18.43 43.72
N ILE A 632 50.03 17.82 43.16
CA ILE A 632 49.27 16.72 43.78
C ILE A 632 49.41 15.49 42.91
N ASP A 633 49.84 14.38 43.50
CA ASP A 633 49.83 13.08 42.82
C ASP A 633 48.42 12.48 42.91
N LEU A 634 47.75 12.35 41.76
CA LEU A 634 46.44 11.72 41.66
C LEU A 634 46.60 10.26 41.22
N ASP A 635 46.24 9.34 42.11
CA ASP A 635 45.95 7.93 41.83
C ASP A 635 44.47 7.67 42.19
N VAL A 636 43.57 7.94 41.24
CA VAL A 636 42.11 7.96 41.48
C VAL A 636 41.34 7.34 40.30
N THR A 637 40.14 6.83 40.56
CA THR A 637 39.19 6.49 39.50
C THR A 637 38.21 7.64 39.29
N VAL A 638 38.11 8.11 38.04
CA VAL A 638 37.18 9.16 37.63
C VAL A 638 35.92 8.52 37.05
N SER A 639 34.77 8.91 37.56
CA SER A 639 33.46 8.67 36.94
C SER A 639 33.17 9.83 35.99
N ALA A 640 33.28 9.58 34.68
CA ALA A 640 33.20 10.58 33.64
C ALA A 640 31.89 10.52 32.85
N ASN A 641 31.50 11.67 32.28
CA ASN A 641 30.39 11.80 31.37
C ASN A 641 30.81 12.51 30.08
N LEU A 642 30.27 12.05 28.97
CA LEU A 642 30.45 12.61 27.63
C LEU A 642 29.06 12.91 27.03
N GLY A 643 28.88 14.11 26.50
CA GLY A 643 27.73 14.52 25.72
C GLY A 643 28.16 14.94 24.33
N LEU A 644 27.42 14.51 23.31
CA LEU A 644 27.57 14.93 21.92
C LEU A 644 26.24 15.47 21.46
N VAL A 645 26.22 16.74 21.06
CA VAL A 645 25.04 17.39 20.48
C VAL A 645 25.37 17.91 19.09
N GLY A 646 24.70 17.38 18.07
CA GLY A 646 24.78 17.90 16.71
C GLY A 646 24.12 19.28 16.64
N SER A 647 24.83 20.22 16.02
CA SER A 647 24.32 21.55 15.69
C SER A 647 24.43 21.76 14.19
N GLY A 648 23.61 22.65 13.62
CA GLY A 648 23.68 22.99 12.18
C GLY A 648 25.04 23.52 11.70
N SER A 649 26.00 23.75 12.61
CA SER A 649 27.36 24.23 12.36
C SER A 649 28.48 23.26 12.77
N GLY A 650 28.18 22.09 13.35
CA GLY A 650 29.19 21.14 13.86
C GLY A 650 28.69 20.31 15.05
N VAL A 651 29.54 19.50 15.66
CA VAL A 651 29.22 18.73 16.88
C VAL A 651 29.75 19.48 18.10
N ILE A 652 28.88 19.73 19.09
CA ILE A 652 29.28 20.23 20.40
C ILE A 652 29.60 19.03 21.28
N ILE A 653 30.80 19.01 21.85
CA ILE A 653 31.24 17.96 22.75
C ILE A 653 31.32 18.53 24.16
N THR A 654 30.64 17.88 25.09
CA THR A 654 30.63 18.25 26.51
C THR A 654 31.23 17.12 27.33
N LEU A 655 32.20 17.44 28.17
CA LEU A 655 32.83 16.49 29.09
C LEU A 655 32.59 16.90 30.53
N GLY A 656 32.70 15.95 31.44
CA GLY A 656 32.66 16.20 32.87
C GLY A 656 32.98 14.94 33.67
N GLY A 657 32.91 15.06 34.98
CA GLY A 657 33.02 13.92 35.87
C GLY A 657 33.27 14.30 37.32
N SER A 658 33.55 13.27 38.11
CA SER A 658 33.91 13.38 39.52
C SER A 658 34.84 12.25 39.94
N PHE A 659 35.61 12.46 41.00
CA PHE A 659 36.46 11.44 41.61
C PHE A 659 36.55 11.66 43.13
N ASP A 660 36.84 10.59 43.87
CA ASP A 660 37.06 10.67 45.31
C ASP A 660 38.54 10.92 45.62
N PHE A 661 38.81 11.93 46.45
CA PHE A 661 40.16 12.28 46.89
C PHE A 661 40.13 12.79 48.33
N GLU A 662 41.05 12.30 49.17
CA GLU A 662 41.18 12.69 50.59
C GLU A 662 39.85 12.63 51.39
N GLY A 663 38.99 11.66 51.06
CA GLY A 663 37.69 11.45 51.73
C GLY A 663 36.56 12.37 51.27
N ALA A 664 36.75 13.12 50.17
CA ALA A 664 35.73 13.96 49.55
C ALA A 664 35.56 13.64 48.06
N THR A 665 34.32 13.72 47.56
CA THR A 665 34.04 13.63 46.11
C THR A 665 34.25 15.01 45.48
N LEU A 666 35.26 15.12 44.63
CA LEU A 666 35.59 16.33 43.88
C LEU A 666 34.91 16.27 42.50
N THR A 667 34.36 17.40 42.04
CA THR A 667 33.64 17.50 40.76
C THR A 667 34.43 18.35 39.78
N ILE A 668 34.62 17.87 38.56
CA ILE A 668 35.37 18.55 37.49
C ILE A 668 34.51 19.64 36.82
N GLY A 669 33.18 19.52 36.94
CA GLY A 669 32.22 20.38 36.25
C GLY A 669 32.02 19.95 34.79
N SER A 670 30.92 20.41 34.18
CA SER A 670 30.65 20.17 32.77
C SER A 670 31.29 21.27 31.93
N PHE A 671 32.05 20.92 30.91
CA PHE A 671 32.76 21.87 30.05
C PHE A 671 32.67 21.45 28.57
N GLU A 672 32.68 22.42 27.67
CA GLU A 672 32.71 22.19 26.22
C GLU A 672 34.15 22.07 25.71
N VAL A 673 34.36 21.23 24.70
CA VAL A 673 35.68 21.03 24.10
C VAL A 673 35.74 21.68 22.73
N ASP A 674 36.67 22.65 22.58
CA ASP A 674 36.80 23.48 21.36
C ASP A 674 37.77 22.90 20.31
N PHE A 675 38.36 21.73 20.53
CA PHE A 675 39.33 21.10 19.63
C PHE A 675 38.85 19.72 19.14
N PRO A 676 39.41 19.21 18.02
CA PRO A 676 38.97 17.95 17.45
C PRO A 676 39.26 16.80 18.43
N ILE A 677 38.21 16.24 19.01
CA ILE A 677 38.27 14.93 19.65
C ILE A 677 38.04 13.91 18.55
N SER A 678 38.92 12.93 18.46
CA SER A 678 38.77 11.77 17.56
C SER A 678 38.90 10.46 18.31
N THR A 679 39.75 10.42 19.34
CA THR A 679 40.14 9.20 20.06
C THR A 679 39.64 9.23 21.50
N LEU A 680 39.54 8.06 22.16
CA LEU A 680 39.29 8.03 23.60
C LEU A 680 40.41 8.76 24.36
N SER A 681 41.66 8.66 23.90
CA SER A 681 42.79 9.36 24.53
C SER A 681 42.58 10.88 24.52
N ASP A 682 42.03 11.45 23.45
CA ASP A 682 41.74 12.89 23.36
C ASP A 682 40.73 13.30 24.43
N VAL A 683 39.71 12.46 24.66
CA VAL A 683 38.72 12.65 25.72
C VAL A 683 39.38 12.63 27.11
N LEU A 684 40.17 11.59 27.40
CA LEU A 684 40.83 11.46 28.71
C LEU A 684 41.81 12.61 28.96
N SER A 685 42.60 12.98 27.96
CA SER A 685 43.53 14.12 28.04
C SER A 685 42.81 15.45 28.21
N SER A 686 41.62 15.62 27.63
CA SER A 686 40.79 16.82 27.83
C SER A 686 40.34 16.95 29.29
N ILE A 687 39.89 15.85 29.89
CA ILE A 687 39.49 15.80 31.30
C ILE A 687 40.68 16.11 32.21
N LEU A 688 41.84 15.48 31.96
CA LEU A 688 43.05 15.75 32.72
C LEU A 688 43.48 17.22 32.63
N SER A 689 43.47 17.78 31.42
CA SER A 689 43.78 19.19 31.18
C SER A 689 42.82 20.12 31.93
N GLN A 690 41.53 19.76 32.00
CA GLN A 690 40.55 20.53 32.76
C GLN A 690 40.80 20.46 34.26
N ILE A 691 41.20 19.30 34.80
CA ILE A 691 41.58 19.15 36.21
C ILE A 691 42.75 20.08 36.56
N GLU A 692 43.78 20.15 35.69
CA GLU A 692 44.92 21.05 35.87
C GLU A 692 44.50 22.53 35.80
N GLN A 693 43.73 22.90 34.77
CA GLN A 693 43.31 24.29 34.55
C GLN A 693 42.39 24.80 35.65
N ASP A 694 41.50 23.94 36.17
CA ASP A 694 40.53 24.29 37.22
C ASP A 694 40.91 23.75 38.62
N ALA A 695 42.18 23.36 38.79
CA ALA A 695 42.70 22.77 40.03
C ALA A 695 42.36 23.62 41.26
N LYS A 696 42.36 24.96 41.14
CA LYS A 696 42.00 25.86 42.24
C LYS A 696 40.60 25.59 42.79
N ASN A 697 39.62 25.39 41.90
CA ASN A 697 38.23 25.23 42.27
C ASN A 697 37.94 23.79 42.67
N ILE A 698 38.47 22.83 41.92
CA ILE A 698 38.34 21.38 42.19
C ILE A 698 38.93 21.04 43.57
N PHE A 699 40.14 21.49 43.85
CA PHE A 699 40.83 21.27 45.13
C PHE A 699 40.57 22.40 46.16
N SER A 700 39.51 23.18 45.99
CA SER A 700 39.23 24.31 46.90
C SER A 700 39.15 23.89 48.37
N SER A 701 38.66 22.68 48.68
CA SER A 701 38.61 22.17 50.05
C SER A 701 39.97 22.06 50.75
N ILE A 702 41.07 21.96 49.98
CA ILE A 702 42.44 21.90 50.50
C ILE A 702 43.27 23.16 50.18
N LEU A 703 42.87 23.96 49.17
CA LEU A 703 43.60 25.18 48.76
C LEU A 703 42.99 26.49 49.28
N ASN A 704 41.78 26.48 49.85
CA ASN A 704 41.05 27.70 50.17
C ASN A 704 41.68 28.53 51.31
N THR A 705 42.42 27.91 52.23
CA THR A 705 43.08 28.64 53.31
C THR A 705 44.54 28.24 53.45
N ALA A 706 45.36 29.19 53.91
CA ALA A 706 46.78 29.01 54.15
C ALA A 706 47.09 27.82 55.08
N ALA A 707 46.27 27.63 56.12
CA ALA A 707 46.41 26.52 57.06
C ALA A 707 46.07 25.16 56.45
N GLN A 708 45.03 25.07 55.62
CA GLN A 708 44.68 23.84 54.92
C GLN A 708 45.78 23.45 53.93
N TRP A 709 46.26 24.41 53.14
CA TRP A 709 47.34 24.19 52.19
C TRP A 709 48.63 23.75 52.90
N ALA A 710 49.09 24.50 53.91
CA ALA A 710 50.30 24.17 54.66
C ALA A 710 50.21 22.81 55.35
N GLY A 711 49.04 22.47 55.92
CA GLY A 711 48.80 21.17 56.53
C GLY A 711 48.88 20.02 55.52
N LYS A 712 48.45 20.24 54.26
CA LYS A 712 48.56 19.24 53.19
C LYS A 712 49.97 19.12 52.62
N VAL A 713 50.76 20.19 52.64
CA VAL A 713 52.20 20.12 52.35
C VAL A 713 52.92 19.29 53.41
N GLU A 714 52.66 19.53 54.69
CA GLU A 714 53.27 18.76 55.79
C GLU A 714 52.86 17.27 55.77
N GLN A 715 51.62 16.97 55.37
CA GLN A 715 51.14 15.59 55.18
C GLN A 715 51.74 14.90 53.95
N GLY A 716 52.46 15.62 53.08
CA GLY A 716 53.01 15.10 51.83
C GLY A 716 51.97 14.88 50.73
N VAL A 717 50.75 15.41 50.89
CA VAL A 717 49.70 15.37 49.86
C VAL A 717 50.00 16.39 48.77
N ILE A 718 50.54 17.55 49.15
CA ILE A 718 51.06 18.56 48.22
C ILE A 718 52.59 18.48 48.26
N THR A 719 53.18 18.21 47.10
CA THR A 719 54.62 18.04 46.91
C THR A 719 55.17 19.14 46.00
N ALA A 720 56.47 19.08 45.67
CA ALA A 720 57.17 20.04 44.81
C ALA A 720 56.98 21.53 45.19
N VAL A 721 56.97 21.82 46.49
CA VAL A 721 56.90 23.19 47.02
C VAL A 721 58.31 23.71 47.29
N ASP A 722 58.72 24.75 46.57
CA ASP A 722 60.06 25.34 46.72
C ASP A 722 60.28 25.98 48.10
N SER A 723 59.29 26.71 48.61
CA SER A 723 59.35 27.32 49.95
C SER A 723 57.95 27.57 50.51
N VAL A 724 57.62 26.88 51.60
CA VAL A 724 56.33 27.00 52.31
C VAL A 724 56.10 28.43 52.78
N ALA A 725 57.11 29.06 53.39
CA ALA A 725 57.01 30.44 53.86
C ALA A 725 56.78 31.43 52.71
N ASN A 726 57.39 31.19 51.54
CA ASN A 726 57.25 32.07 50.37
C ASN A 726 55.84 32.01 49.79
N VAL A 727 55.26 30.79 49.73
CA VAL A 727 53.87 30.59 49.30
C VAL A 727 52.91 31.26 50.28
N LEU A 728 53.07 31.01 51.59
CA LEU A 728 52.21 31.62 52.61
C LEU A 728 52.24 33.15 52.55
N HIS A 729 53.42 33.73 52.34
CA HIS A 729 53.55 35.19 52.20
C HIS A 729 52.92 35.71 50.90
N ASN A 730 53.32 35.18 49.74
CA ASN A 730 52.95 35.79 48.46
C ASN A 730 51.61 35.31 47.90
N ALA A 731 51.28 34.03 48.05
CA ALA A 731 50.03 33.46 47.52
C ALA A 731 48.84 33.65 48.48
N PHE A 732 49.09 33.60 49.80
CA PHE A 732 48.07 33.76 50.83
C PHE A 732 48.09 35.10 51.57
N ASP A 733 48.96 36.03 51.15
CA ASP A 733 49.08 37.39 51.70
C ASP A 733 49.29 37.43 53.23
N GLN A 734 50.05 36.47 53.77
CA GLN A 734 50.33 36.41 55.21
C GLN A 734 51.54 37.24 55.61
N THR A 735 51.44 37.90 56.77
CA THR A 735 52.58 38.56 57.44
C THR A 735 53.54 37.53 58.06
N ALA A 736 54.78 37.93 58.38
CA ALA A 736 55.76 37.05 59.01
C ALA A 736 55.26 36.34 60.29
N SER A 737 54.41 37.01 61.08
CA SER A 737 53.81 36.40 62.28
C SER A 737 52.76 35.34 61.93
N GLU A 738 51.95 35.59 60.90
CA GLU A 738 50.92 34.66 60.43
C GLU A 738 51.54 33.45 59.74
N VAL A 739 52.60 33.65 58.94
CA VAL A 739 53.40 32.56 58.34
C VAL A 739 53.95 31.65 59.44
N ALA A 740 54.59 32.23 60.46
CA ALA A 740 55.18 31.47 61.55
C ALA A 740 54.13 30.66 62.34
N SER A 741 52.97 31.27 62.61
CA SER A 741 51.84 30.58 63.28
C SER A 741 51.28 29.47 62.39
N THR A 742 51.00 29.76 61.11
CA THR A 742 50.39 28.81 60.17
C THR A 742 51.28 27.59 59.97
N MET A 743 52.59 27.79 59.78
CA MET A 743 53.55 26.68 59.68
C MET A 743 53.60 25.88 60.98
N LYS A 744 53.58 26.53 62.15
CA LYS A 744 53.57 25.82 63.43
C LYS A 744 52.31 24.98 63.62
N ASP A 745 51.15 25.56 63.32
CA ASP A 745 49.85 24.91 63.43
C ASP A 745 49.72 23.75 62.43
N ALA A 746 50.34 23.87 61.26
CA ALA A 746 50.41 22.80 60.26
C ALA A 746 51.35 21.65 60.65
N GLY A 747 52.28 21.86 61.59
CA GLY A 747 53.17 20.81 62.13
C GLY A 747 54.66 20.99 61.85
N PHE A 748 55.05 22.02 61.10
CA PHE A 748 56.45 22.25 60.72
C PHE A 748 57.37 22.47 61.93
N GLY A 749 58.60 21.97 61.80
CA GLY A 749 59.64 22.10 62.82
C GLY A 749 60.17 23.52 62.97
N ALA A 750 60.86 23.76 64.08
CA ALA A 750 61.44 25.07 64.39
C ALA A 750 62.47 25.53 63.35
N GLN A 751 63.20 24.58 62.75
CA GLN A 751 64.25 24.87 61.79
C GLN A 751 63.70 25.36 60.46
N GLU A 752 62.65 24.70 59.96
CA GLU A 752 61.95 25.03 58.73
C GLU A 752 61.28 26.40 58.83
N ILE A 753 60.64 26.69 59.97
CA ILE A 753 60.01 27.99 60.23
C ILE A 753 61.05 29.11 60.25
N VAL A 754 62.17 28.94 60.99
CA VAL A 754 63.21 29.97 61.06
C VAL A 754 63.84 30.21 59.69
N SER A 755 64.17 29.14 58.96
CA SER A 755 64.80 29.26 57.64
C SER A 755 63.85 29.97 56.67
N GLY A 756 62.58 29.57 56.62
CA GLY A 756 61.58 30.23 55.79
C GLY A 756 61.36 31.71 56.13
N LEU A 757 61.30 32.06 57.42
CA LEU A 757 61.15 33.46 57.84
C LEU A 757 62.37 34.31 57.49
N ASN A 758 63.58 33.77 57.68
CA ASN A 758 64.81 34.44 57.32
C ASN A 758 64.89 34.65 55.80
N ASP A 759 64.57 33.63 55.01
CA ASP A 759 64.73 33.67 53.56
C ASP A 759 63.71 34.58 52.87
N VAL A 760 62.47 34.62 53.35
CA VAL A 760 61.38 35.39 52.73
C VAL A 760 61.34 36.84 53.21
N PHE A 761 61.56 37.07 54.51
CA PHE A 761 61.41 38.40 55.11
C PHE A 761 62.74 39.08 55.48
N ASN A 762 63.88 38.38 55.33
CA ASN A 762 65.22 38.86 55.68
C ASN A 762 65.30 39.42 57.12
N LEU A 763 64.60 38.77 58.05
CA LEU A 763 64.50 39.19 59.44
C LEU A 763 65.78 38.89 60.21
N GLY A 764 66.14 39.78 61.14
CA GLY A 764 67.27 39.55 62.03
C GLY A 764 67.01 38.48 63.10
N PRO A 765 68.06 37.91 63.73
CA PRO A 765 67.92 36.89 64.77
C PRO A 765 67.02 37.30 65.95
N SER A 766 67.02 38.58 66.33
CA SER A 766 66.18 39.09 67.42
C SER A 766 64.70 39.14 67.04
N GLU A 767 64.37 39.44 65.79
CA GLU A 767 62.98 39.53 65.31
C GLU A 767 62.38 38.13 65.17
N ILE A 768 63.14 37.21 64.58
CA ILE A 768 62.76 35.80 64.50
C ILE A 768 62.63 35.17 65.89
N HIS A 769 63.53 35.48 66.83
CA HIS A 769 63.40 34.99 68.22
C HIS A 769 62.09 35.44 68.87
N GLY A 770 61.68 36.70 68.65
CA GLY A 770 60.40 37.24 69.10
C GLY A 770 59.20 36.49 68.52
N LEU A 771 59.19 36.29 67.19
CA LEU A 771 58.14 35.55 66.48
C LEU A 771 58.04 34.10 66.96
N MET A 772 59.18 33.39 67.00
CA MET A 772 59.26 31.99 67.44
C MET A 772 58.79 31.80 68.88
N ARG A 773 59.10 32.75 69.77
CA ARG A 773 58.59 32.75 71.15
C ARG A 773 57.08 32.98 71.21
N SER A 774 56.54 33.87 70.37
CA SER A 774 55.09 34.15 70.35
C SER A 774 54.24 32.97 69.91
N ILE A 775 54.80 32.07 69.08
CA ILE A 775 54.14 30.83 68.63
C ILE A 775 54.51 29.60 69.49
N GLY A 776 55.17 29.82 70.64
CA GLY A 776 55.33 28.80 71.69
C GLY A 776 56.62 27.98 71.67
N PHE A 777 57.63 28.31 70.85
CA PHE A 777 58.94 27.66 70.96
C PHE A 777 59.74 28.16 72.16
N SER A 778 60.47 27.24 72.81
CA SER A 778 61.35 27.56 73.93
C SER A 778 62.66 28.21 73.46
N ASN A 779 63.31 29.00 74.32
CA ASN A 779 64.63 29.56 74.04
C ASN A 779 65.68 28.50 73.68
N LYS A 780 65.53 27.27 74.22
CA LYS A 780 66.41 26.15 73.91
C LYS A 780 66.25 25.69 72.47
N GLU A 781 65.02 25.47 72.03
CA GLU A 781 64.71 25.06 70.64
C GLU A 781 65.16 26.13 69.63
N ILE A 782 64.86 27.40 69.92
CA ILE A 782 65.26 28.53 69.05
C ILE A 782 66.79 28.66 68.99
N GLY A 783 67.46 28.57 70.14
CA GLY A 783 68.92 28.64 70.20
C GLY A 783 69.59 27.50 69.44
N THR A 784 69.06 26.28 69.53
CA THR A 784 69.57 25.11 68.79
C THR A 784 69.42 25.31 67.29
N VAL A 785 68.27 25.79 66.82
CA VAL A 785 68.05 26.10 65.41
C VAL A 785 68.98 27.20 64.92
N PHE A 786 69.19 28.27 65.69
CA PHE A 786 70.11 29.34 65.30
C PHE A 786 71.57 28.88 65.24
N GLN A 787 71.97 27.91 66.06
CA GLN A 787 73.28 27.24 65.95
C GLN A 787 73.39 26.43 64.65
N ILE A 788 72.33 25.71 64.27
CA ILE A 788 72.27 24.91 63.04
C ILE A 788 72.36 25.80 61.79
N ILE A 789 71.65 26.93 61.79
CA ILE A 789 71.65 27.89 60.66
C ILE A 789 73.01 28.60 60.54
N GLY A 790 73.66 28.90 61.67
CA GLY A 790 75.06 29.36 61.69
C GLY A 790 75.29 30.80 61.23
N GLY A 791 76.54 31.14 60.91
CA GLY A 791 76.97 32.51 60.56
C GLY A 791 77.23 33.41 61.78
N SER A 792 77.86 34.57 61.54
CA SER A 792 78.26 35.50 62.62
C SER A 792 77.08 36.14 63.35
N LEU A 793 75.94 36.31 62.68
CA LEU A 793 74.73 36.94 63.22
C LEU A 793 73.88 35.94 64.03
N PHE A 794 73.39 34.85 63.41
CA PHE A 794 72.54 33.87 64.09
C PHE A 794 73.31 33.05 65.13
N GLY A 795 74.52 32.58 64.81
CA GLY A 795 75.38 31.88 65.77
C GLY A 795 75.80 32.76 66.95
N GLY A 796 76.08 34.05 66.71
CA GLY A 796 76.38 35.02 67.76
C GLY A 796 75.18 35.27 68.69
N PHE A 797 73.98 35.40 68.13
CA PHE A 797 72.75 35.54 68.91
C PHE A 797 72.41 34.27 69.69
N ALA A 798 72.60 33.08 69.11
CA ALA A 798 72.37 31.81 69.78
C ALA A 798 73.21 31.67 71.07
N ASN A 799 74.49 32.04 71.02
CA ASN A 799 75.38 32.03 72.18
C ASN A 799 74.91 32.98 73.30
N SER A 800 74.24 34.07 72.95
CA SER A 800 73.65 34.98 73.93
C SER A 800 72.39 34.40 74.60
N LEU A 801 71.62 33.56 73.89
CA LEU A 801 70.41 32.90 74.40
C LEU A 801 70.73 31.77 75.39
N PHE A 802 71.85 31.07 75.22
CA PHE A 802 72.29 30.00 76.14
C PHE A 802 72.98 30.54 77.42
N GLY A 803 73.13 31.86 77.54
CA GLY A 803 73.77 32.53 78.67
C GLY A 803 75.27 32.69 78.45
N GLY A 804 75.72 33.93 78.26
CA GLY A 804 77.13 34.26 78.12
C GLY A 804 77.96 33.77 79.31
N GLY A 805 78.89 32.86 79.04
CA GLY A 805 79.92 32.40 79.95
C GLY A 805 81.16 31.97 79.15
N HIS A 806 82.31 32.54 79.49
CA HIS A 806 83.61 32.34 78.85
C HIS A 806 84.10 30.88 78.77
N HIS A 807 84.78 30.60 77.64
CA HIS A 807 85.98 29.77 77.42
C HIS A 807 85.94 28.24 77.67
N ASP A 808 86.38 27.48 76.66
CA ASP A 808 87.68 26.78 76.61
C ASP A 808 87.63 25.33 76.08
N ASP A 809 88.63 25.02 75.25
CA ASP A 809 88.79 23.82 74.41
C ASP A 809 89.08 22.53 75.21
N SER A 810 88.13 22.01 75.99
CA SER A 810 88.34 20.69 76.62
C SER A 810 87.07 19.91 76.99
N VAL A 811 86.28 19.50 75.99
CA VAL A 811 85.43 18.29 76.11
C VAL A 811 85.59 17.40 74.85
N PRO A 812 85.88 16.09 74.98
CA PRO A 812 86.28 15.21 73.87
C PRO A 812 85.13 14.72 72.97
N ASP A 813 85.49 14.33 71.74
CA ASP A 813 84.70 13.75 70.64
C ASP A 813 83.92 12.45 70.96
N GLU A 814 82.95 12.50 71.87
CA GLU A 814 81.95 11.43 72.02
C GLU A 814 80.55 12.01 72.11
N ILE A 815 80.03 12.53 70.99
CA ILE A 815 78.61 12.51 70.50
C ILE A 815 78.61 13.01 69.03
N VAL A 816 79.60 12.64 68.22
CA VAL A 816 79.64 12.95 66.76
C VAL A 816 79.80 11.68 65.90
N LYS A 817 79.84 10.49 66.51
CA LYS A 817 80.07 9.21 65.80
C LYS A 817 78.83 8.38 65.47
N GLY A 818 77.65 8.98 65.42
CA GLY A 818 76.42 8.26 65.05
C GLY A 818 76.01 8.35 63.58
N ILE A 819 76.38 9.42 62.86
CA ILE A 819 75.63 9.82 61.65
C ILE A 819 76.56 10.34 60.54
N PHE A 820 77.69 9.68 60.29
CA PHE A 820 78.32 9.75 58.97
C PHE A 820 78.81 8.36 58.56
N GLY A 821 78.10 7.77 57.58
CA GLY A 821 78.59 6.63 56.80
C GLY A 821 79.38 7.15 55.60
N SER A 822 80.65 6.79 55.58
CA SER A 822 81.76 7.18 54.69
C SER A 822 81.58 6.95 53.18
N GLY A 823 82.19 7.83 52.37
CA GLY A 823 82.78 7.40 51.09
C GLY A 823 82.99 8.48 50.03
N LEU A 824 84.10 9.22 50.13
CA LEU A 824 84.91 9.86 49.08
C LEU A 824 84.47 9.69 47.61
N PHE A 825 84.12 10.79 46.92
CA PHE A 825 84.98 11.53 45.97
C PHE A 825 84.35 12.87 45.60
#